data_AF-A0A4T0BGY7-F1
#
_entry.id   AF-A0A4T0BGY7-F1
#
_cell.length_a   1.000
_cell.length_b   1.000
_cell.length_c   1.000
_cell.angle_alpha   90.00
_cell.angle_beta   90.00
_cell.angle_gamma   90.00
#
_symmetry.space_group_name_H-M   'P 1'
#
loop_
_entity.id
_entity.type
_entity.pdbx_description
1 polymer ?
#
loop_
_entity_poly.entity_id
_entity_poly.type
_entity_poly.pdbx_seq_one_letter_code
_entity_poly.pdbx_strand_id
1 'polypeptide(L)'
;ALAREHRRETVRGIISCLEHLEGISLQQSRTLRRIALYVAPWLTEQQSMKLISAYQPSSFRISIGNWLGEIKELANHFIFNTSCHLTLRQKALRVIKSAWRTAQQLGEEEATNTCRDLMMTALDNETNYAFRGNLVHVLLCFTLGVTDEIFYRTLDVFVKSARTGCFHELIEIPFFAEPEAHTETKTDNSSNRPQDEELPSILPDAGLVVLLMRSSVDQLERSRRVYSEILQLIAIPERPAESTVMLLRGLFRIRSDLDHRIFFLANSEGESLAKVLHRNADSPFLQSRRSSLQSGVSIMPPVWKYGDIHGLPENPPSTVSAVLRSESKPVDGVDCSLDMRSWLETIIQLLDSASCDWEVYSYIIVHVGPQVSNQSLFAENIYEIRLLRNLVCNKIQTQTIFRPPETSNLRQGDVALCLYHILTTCIGYHWRFPRKENVDTVTTLVRGLTLWDRTTIACVNALTLSCYELPVSLSRDLVRIVAQMSTIVTKSDSAIHVLEFLAGLSRIDELVNQFHGDEIKTVFGVCFSYIDYARGKKFDEQNRSRQAGGPPTRNSSIVDSNYRPSTEDIPQYVFALSYHVITFWFLALSKEDQKRHFPWMEQRLLSPDQSGQVLDEAIVTVDHIWRVTVGKDVVKPLPLELGTTESSADPVTQTWVSEFCILTIKCHLDNGLVEVIERRSSGTDESHFVYAGSEPLSPDLIYQERFATAINGNFKSDLEVVILPTTDATRRALGIFDRISPIDFFKAGVIYIGENQTHEHEILANVSGSPDYNLFIAGLGERVPLQNNRNNMAGLDTSEGMFDGRSTLCHSDTITTLNYHVTTMMPTNREMDPQCTRKKSHIGNDYVNIIFNNSGLEFDFNTFPSQFNYVYIVVVPEARQTFIQTRTRSHNTGWYEDSWFKVRVLTRHDFPDISSAAETVVVSGAALSSYVRNLALNAEEFCRVWGNRGMGELPSTWRSRLQQIRMLRERNVPKKEEKT
;
A
#
# COMPACT_ATOMS: atom_id res chain seq x y z
N ALA A 1 66.43 45.64 21.72
CA ALA A 1 66.61 44.20 22.00
C ALA A 1 65.94 43.81 23.31
N LEU A 2 66.30 44.43 24.44
CA LEU A 2 65.72 44.19 25.77
C LEU A 2 64.18 44.26 25.85
N ALA A 3 63.54 45.23 25.17
CA ALA A 3 62.06 45.32 25.14
C ALA A 3 61.36 44.22 24.30
N ARG A 4 62.09 43.51 23.43
CA ARG A 4 61.59 42.32 22.70
C ARG A 4 61.77 41.05 23.52
N GLU A 5 62.83 41.00 24.32
CA GLU A 5 63.17 39.89 25.20
C GLU A 5 62.21 39.81 26.39
N HIS A 6 61.92 40.95 27.03
CA HIS A 6 60.92 41.03 28.09
C HIS A 6 59.52 40.63 27.60
N ARG A 7 59.12 41.06 26.38
CA ARG A 7 57.86 40.61 25.75
C ARG A 7 57.83 39.10 25.50
N ARG A 8 58.93 38.49 25.07
CA ARG A 8 59.03 37.03 24.88
C ARG A 8 58.92 36.27 26.20
N GLU A 9 59.45 36.83 27.27
CA GLU A 9 59.40 36.27 28.62
C GLU A 9 57.97 36.35 29.22
N THR A 10 57.28 37.48 29.03
CA THR A 10 55.86 37.62 29.38
C THR A 10 55.00 36.64 28.58
N VAL A 11 55.27 36.48 27.28
CA VAL A 11 54.56 35.52 26.41
C VAL A 11 54.82 34.08 26.86
N ARG A 12 56.05 33.70 27.22
CA ARG A 12 56.36 32.39 27.82
C ARG A 12 55.63 32.15 29.14
N GLY A 13 55.54 33.18 29.99
CA GLY A 13 54.78 33.11 31.24
C GLY A 13 53.28 32.86 31.02
N ILE A 14 52.69 33.56 30.04
CA ILE A 14 51.28 33.36 29.64
C ILE A 14 51.08 31.95 29.06
N ILE A 15 52.00 31.49 28.21
CA ILE A 15 51.99 30.15 27.61
C ILE A 15 52.04 29.05 28.69
N SER A 16 52.90 29.20 29.70
CA SER A 16 53.00 28.25 30.82
C SER A 16 51.74 28.24 31.71
N CYS A 17 51.08 29.40 31.88
CA CYS A 17 49.81 29.48 32.61
C CYS A 17 48.64 28.80 31.86
N LEU A 18 48.65 28.79 30.53
CA LEU A 18 47.66 28.07 29.71
C LEU A 18 47.74 26.54 29.88
N GLU A 19 48.84 26.00 30.40
CA GLU A 19 49.02 24.57 30.65
C GLU A 19 48.33 24.10 31.95
N HIS A 20 48.02 25.00 32.88
CA HIS A 20 47.51 24.71 34.24
C HIS A 20 46.13 25.33 34.52
N LEU A 21 45.25 25.36 33.52
CA LEU A 21 43.95 26.05 33.59
C LEU A 21 42.91 25.42 34.55
N GLU A 22 43.14 24.21 35.06
CA GLU A 22 42.15 23.43 35.83
C GLU A 22 41.94 23.89 37.29
N GLY A 23 42.84 24.73 37.84
CA GLY A 23 42.82 25.15 39.26
C GLY A 23 42.55 26.63 39.53
N ILE A 24 42.16 27.42 38.52
CA ILE A 24 42.11 28.89 38.59
C ILE A 24 40.65 29.39 38.74
N SER A 25 40.44 30.47 39.49
CA SER A 25 39.11 31.09 39.64
C SER A 25 38.50 31.52 38.29
N LEU A 26 37.16 31.50 38.17
CA LEU A 26 36.45 31.84 36.93
C LEU A 26 36.86 33.20 36.35
N GLN A 27 37.09 34.20 37.22
CA GLN A 27 37.46 35.56 36.83
C GLN A 27 38.91 35.65 36.32
N GLN A 28 39.85 34.96 36.97
CA GLN A 28 41.24 34.87 36.52
C GLN A 28 41.37 34.09 35.20
N SER A 29 40.62 33.00 35.05
CA SER A 29 40.56 32.22 33.81
C SER A 29 40.09 33.08 32.62
N ARG A 30 39.09 33.95 32.82
CA ARG A 30 38.60 34.89 31.80
C ARG A 30 39.64 35.91 31.37
N THR A 31 40.28 36.59 32.33
CA THR A 31 41.33 37.58 32.02
C THR A 31 42.51 36.93 31.28
N LEU A 32 42.87 35.71 31.67
CA LEU A 32 43.94 34.95 31.02
C LEU A 32 43.56 34.54 29.58
N ARG A 33 42.31 34.11 29.35
CA ARG A 33 41.80 33.80 28.00
C ARG A 33 41.78 35.02 27.08
N ARG A 34 41.40 36.20 27.59
CA ARG A 34 41.41 37.45 26.83
C ARG A 34 42.83 37.85 26.43
N ILE A 35 43.78 37.76 27.36
CA ILE A 35 45.21 38.00 27.08
C ILE A 35 45.74 36.96 26.08
N ALA A 36 45.36 35.69 26.24
CA ALA A 36 45.79 34.61 25.35
C ALA A 36 45.27 34.77 23.91
N LEU A 37 44.06 35.33 23.71
CA LEU A 37 43.55 35.70 22.37
C LEU A 37 44.47 36.73 21.69
N TYR A 38 44.91 37.76 22.41
CA TYR A 38 45.85 38.75 21.86
C TYR A 38 47.21 38.17 21.48
N VAL A 39 47.63 37.09 22.16
CA VAL A 39 48.90 36.40 21.91
C VAL A 39 48.74 35.20 20.95
N ALA A 40 47.53 34.89 20.51
CA ALA A 40 47.22 33.71 19.71
C ALA A 40 48.07 33.51 18.42
N PRO A 41 48.53 34.56 17.71
CA PRO A 41 49.40 34.37 16.54
C PRO A 41 50.77 33.75 16.86
N TRP A 42 51.17 33.73 18.13
CA TRP A 42 52.47 33.21 18.60
C TRP A 42 52.33 31.89 19.39
N LEU A 43 51.13 31.32 19.50
CA LEU A 43 50.88 30.06 20.19
C LEU A 43 51.19 28.85 19.30
N THR A 44 51.59 27.74 19.90
CA THR A 44 51.67 26.45 19.18
C THR A 44 50.28 25.91 18.84
N GLU A 45 50.20 24.95 17.92
CA GLU A 45 48.91 24.34 17.53
C GLU A 45 48.19 23.68 18.73
N GLN A 46 48.93 22.96 19.59
CA GLN A 46 48.39 22.35 20.81
C GLN A 46 47.88 23.40 21.82
N GLN A 47 48.59 24.51 21.97
CA GLN A 47 48.18 25.61 22.86
C GLN A 47 46.94 26.33 22.33
N SER A 48 46.89 26.56 21.01
CA SER A 48 45.72 27.12 20.33
C SER A 48 44.50 26.20 20.46
N MET A 49 44.69 24.88 20.36
CA MET A 49 43.62 23.89 20.56
C MET A 49 43.04 23.93 21.98
N LYS A 50 43.91 24.07 23.00
CA LYS A 50 43.51 24.22 24.41
C LYS A 50 42.77 25.54 24.66
N LEU A 51 43.25 26.63 24.09
CA LEU A 51 42.62 27.96 24.17
C LEU A 51 41.20 27.93 23.58
N ILE A 52 41.02 27.37 22.39
CA ILE A 52 39.70 27.31 21.75
C ILE A 52 38.75 26.40 22.54
N SER A 53 39.21 25.25 23.09
CA SER A 53 38.36 24.40 23.95
C SER A 53 37.91 25.07 25.25
N ALA A 54 38.65 26.08 25.72
CA ALA A 54 38.28 26.79 26.94
C ALA A 54 37.01 27.66 26.74
N TYR A 55 36.69 28.05 25.49
CA TYR A 55 35.47 28.76 25.15
C TYR A 55 34.27 27.80 25.06
N GLN A 56 33.73 27.43 26.22
CA GLN A 56 32.48 26.66 26.38
C GLN A 56 31.25 27.58 26.38
N PRO A 57 30.03 27.10 26.04
CA PRO A 57 28.79 27.90 26.04
C PRO A 57 28.51 28.62 27.37
N SER A 58 28.87 28.01 28.50
CA SER A 58 28.78 28.60 29.84
C SER A 58 29.66 29.83 30.04
N SER A 59 30.70 30.00 29.23
CA SER A 59 31.61 31.16 29.28
C SER A 59 30.89 32.46 28.90
N PHE A 60 29.88 32.37 28.04
CA PHE A 60 29.11 33.50 27.50
C PHE A 60 27.87 33.87 28.35
N ARG A 61 27.41 33.02 29.27
CA ARG A 61 26.17 33.23 30.04
C ARG A 61 26.27 34.23 31.20
N ILE A 62 27.48 34.57 31.67
CA ILE A 62 27.66 35.40 32.87
C ILE A 62 28.24 36.76 32.46
N SER A 63 27.31 37.71 32.32
CA SER A 63 27.41 39.18 32.18
C SER A 63 28.67 39.86 32.76
N ILE A 64 29.08 40.98 32.13
CA ILE A 64 30.05 42.05 32.49
C ILE A 64 31.25 42.23 31.52
N GLY A 65 31.42 41.44 30.45
CA GLY A 65 32.57 41.54 29.52
C GLY A 65 32.21 41.83 28.05
N ASN A 66 33.11 42.54 27.35
CA ASN A 66 33.03 42.92 25.92
C ASN A 66 33.24 41.70 24.99
N TRP A 67 32.38 40.67 25.13
CA TRP A 67 32.50 39.37 24.47
C TRP A 67 32.40 39.46 22.94
N LEU A 68 31.71 40.48 22.42
CA LEU A 68 31.73 40.90 21.02
C LEU A 68 33.16 41.13 20.48
N GLY A 69 34.02 41.78 21.27
CA GLY A 69 35.42 41.99 20.92
C GLY A 69 36.21 40.69 20.88
N GLU A 70 35.94 39.77 21.83
CA GLU A 70 36.61 38.46 21.90
C GLU A 70 36.26 37.58 20.68
N ILE A 71 35.01 37.65 20.20
CA ILE A 71 34.59 36.93 18.98
C ILE A 71 35.23 37.50 17.73
N LYS A 72 35.30 38.83 17.61
CA LYS A 72 35.99 39.48 16.49
C LYS A 72 37.46 39.08 16.43
N GLU A 73 38.15 39.07 17.57
CA GLU A 73 39.56 38.64 17.63
C GLU A 73 39.72 37.14 17.34
N LEU A 74 38.82 36.31 17.85
CA LEU A 74 38.82 34.87 17.57
C LEU A 74 38.60 34.59 16.07
N ALA A 75 37.69 35.33 15.42
CA ALA A 75 37.50 35.25 13.97
C ALA A 75 38.72 35.76 13.20
N ASN A 76 39.30 36.89 13.57
CA ASN A 76 40.51 37.43 12.94
C ASN A 76 41.69 36.45 12.97
N HIS A 77 41.92 35.83 14.12
CA HIS A 77 43.12 35.04 14.35
C HIS A 77 43.02 33.61 13.80
N PHE A 78 41.82 33.01 13.82
CA PHE A 78 41.61 31.61 13.47
C PHE A 78 40.70 31.38 12.25
N ILE A 79 39.83 32.34 11.89
CA ILE A 79 38.89 32.18 10.77
C ILE A 79 39.38 32.93 9.53
N PHE A 80 39.73 34.22 9.61
CA PHE A 80 40.25 34.97 8.46
C PHE A 80 41.70 34.62 8.13
N ASN A 81 42.45 34.05 9.07
CA ASN A 81 43.82 33.62 8.85
C ASN A 81 43.88 32.29 8.08
N THR A 82 44.11 32.37 6.78
CA THR A 82 44.21 31.22 5.87
C THR A 82 45.44 30.32 6.13
N SER A 83 46.44 30.82 6.87
CA SER A 83 47.63 30.04 7.24
C SER A 83 47.43 29.10 8.45
N CYS A 84 46.26 29.17 9.11
CA CYS A 84 45.95 28.35 10.28
C CYS A 84 45.51 26.92 9.87
N HIS A 85 45.85 25.92 10.69
CA HIS A 85 45.49 24.52 10.43
C HIS A 85 43.97 24.30 10.46
N LEU A 86 43.43 23.52 9.52
CA LEU A 86 41.97 23.36 9.32
C LEU A 86 41.20 22.95 10.59
N THR A 87 41.77 22.09 11.42
CA THR A 87 41.16 21.62 12.68
C THR A 87 40.94 22.75 13.69
N LEU A 88 41.89 23.70 13.79
CA LEU A 88 41.76 24.90 14.61
C LEU A 88 40.66 25.82 14.09
N ARG A 89 40.65 26.06 12.78
CA ARG A 89 39.64 26.89 12.11
C ARG A 89 38.23 26.33 12.32
N GLN A 90 38.06 25.01 12.16
CA GLN A 90 36.79 24.32 12.41
C GLN A 90 36.34 24.41 13.88
N LYS A 91 37.26 24.27 14.83
CA LYS A 91 36.93 24.37 16.26
C LYS A 91 36.55 25.81 16.65
N ALA A 92 37.26 26.81 16.11
CA ALA A 92 36.92 28.22 16.28
C ALA A 92 35.52 28.53 15.72
N LEU A 93 35.21 27.99 14.54
CA LEU A 93 33.89 28.12 13.91
C LEU A 93 32.76 27.52 14.77
N ARG A 94 32.99 26.38 15.44
CA ARG A 94 32.03 25.81 16.41
C ARG A 94 31.80 26.72 17.62
N VAL A 95 32.85 27.39 18.10
CA VAL A 95 32.75 28.36 19.19
C VAL A 95 31.92 29.58 18.77
N ILE A 96 32.10 30.09 17.54
CA ILE A 96 31.27 31.21 17.06
C ILE A 96 29.81 30.76 16.89
N LYS A 97 29.56 29.55 16.40
CA LYS A 97 28.20 28.99 16.33
C LYS A 97 27.55 28.90 17.72
N SER A 98 28.26 28.44 18.75
CA SER A 98 27.72 28.35 20.11
C SER A 98 27.52 29.72 20.75
N ALA A 99 28.40 30.68 20.45
CA ALA A 99 28.27 32.05 20.88
C ALA A 99 27.04 32.73 20.25
N TRP A 100 26.81 32.54 18.95
CA TRP A 100 25.61 33.01 18.26
C TRP A 100 24.33 32.42 18.86
N ARG A 101 24.28 31.10 19.11
CA ARG A 101 23.13 30.46 19.78
C ARG A 101 22.85 31.07 21.16
N THR A 102 23.91 31.35 21.91
CA THR A 102 23.78 31.96 23.23
C THR A 102 23.29 33.41 23.13
N ALA A 103 23.81 34.17 22.15
CA ALA A 103 23.35 35.53 21.83
C ALA A 103 21.85 35.57 21.52
N GLN A 104 21.40 34.63 20.68
CA GLN A 104 20.01 34.49 20.27
C GLN A 104 19.10 34.12 21.45
N GLN A 105 19.53 33.19 22.32
CA GLN A 105 18.80 32.85 23.55
C GLN A 105 18.68 34.01 24.53
N LEU A 106 19.67 34.92 24.55
CA LEU A 106 19.69 36.11 25.40
C LEU A 106 18.99 37.31 24.75
N GLY A 107 18.62 37.25 23.47
CA GLY A 107 18.03 38.37 22.74
C GLY A 107 19.02 39.49 22.37
N GLU A 108 20.33 39.23 22.34
CA GLU A 108 21.35 40.24 21.97
C GLU A 108 21.52 40.37 20.44
N GLU A 109 20.78 41.29 19.82
CA GLU A 109 20.76 41.48 18.36
C GLU A 109 22.13 41.92 17.78
N GLU A 110 22.86 42.82 18.45
CA GLU A 110 24.13 43.35 17.96
C GLU A 110 25.21 42.26 17.81
N ALA A 111 25.26 41.35 18.77
CA ALA A 111 26.21 40.25 18.75
C ALA A 111 25.80 39.13 17.78
N THR A 112 24.49 38.90 17.65
CA THR A 112 23.91 38.01 16.63
C THR A 112 24.30 38.48 15.23
N ASN A 113 24.14 39.79 14.95
CA ASN A 113 24.53 40.41 13.69
C ASN A 113 26.05 40.36 13.46
N THR A 114 26.86 40.62 14.49
CA THR A 114 28.33 40.58 14.39
C THR A 114 28.84 39.18 14.03
N CYS A 115 28.38 38.14 14.73
CA CYS A 115 28.76 36.75 14.43
C CYS A 115 28.45 36.38 12.98
N ARG A 116 27.32 36.85 12.46
CA ARG A 116 26.86 36.60 11.10
C ARG A 116 27.71 37.35 10.06
N ASP A 117 27.96 38.65 10.26
CA ASP A 117 28.73 39.46 9.32
C ASP A 117 30.18 38.96 9.22
N LEU A 118 30.74 38.47 10.32
CA LEU A 118 32.04 37.79 10.32
C LEU A 118 32.03 36.53 9.45
N MET A 119 30.96 35.71 9.49
CA MET A 119 30.88 34.49 8.67
C MET A 119 30.67 34.79 7.19
N MET A 120 29.86 35.80 6.86
CA MET A 120 29.70 36.26 5.47
C MET A 120 31.03 36.77 4.90
N THR A 121 31.72 37.62 5.66
CA THR A 121 33.06 38.12 5.28
C THR A 121 34.08 37.00 5.15
N ALA A 122 33.97 35.95 5.98
CA ALA A 122 34.87 34.80 5.91
C ALA A 122 34.60 33.99 4.66
N LEU A 123 33.33 33.84 4.29
CA LEU A 123 32.91 33.11 3.10
C LEU A 123 33.36 33.77 1.80
N ASP A 124 33.33 35.10 1.73
CA ASP A 124 33.74 35.86 0.55
C ASP A 124 35.24 35.75 0.27
N ASN A 125 36.06 35.61 1.33
CA ASN A 125 37.52 35.59 1.25
C ASN A 125 38.13 34.17 1.31
N GLU A 126 37.32 33.13 1.56
CA GLU A 126 37.83 31.77 1.75
C GLU A 126 38.15 31.06 0.43
N THR A 127 39.38 30.58 0.31
CA THR A 127 39.83 29.76 -0.81
C THR A 127 39.86 28.26 -0.49
N ASN A 128 39.92 27.86 0.79
CA ASN A 128 39.88 26.46 1.18
C ASN A 128 38.45 25.91 1.11
N TYR A 129 38.22 24.99 0.18
CA TYR A 129 36.91 24.38 -0.03
C TYR A 129 36.38 23.68 1.23
N ALA A 130 37.15 22.82 1.91
CA ALA A 130 36.68 22.12 3.12
C ALA A 130 36.23 23.09 4.23
N PHE A 131 36.93 24.21 4.43
CA PHE A 131 36.52 25.22 5.41
C PHE A 131 35.30 26.03 4.95
N ARG A 132 35.21 26.36 3.65
CA ARG A 132 34.06 27.04 3.05
C ARG A 132 32.75 26.27 3.26
N GLY A 133 32.77 24.95 3.19
CA GLY A 133 31.60 24.10 3.41
C GLY A 133 31.13 24.15 4.86
N ASN A 134 32.08 24.18 5.80
CA ASN A 134 31.78 24.39 7.21
C ASN A 134 31.21 25.80 7.49
N LEU A 135 31.73 26.84 6.83
CA LEU A 135 31.20 28.21 6.94
C LEU A 135 29.76 28.29 6.44
N VAL A 136 29.47 27.70 5.27
CA VAL A 136 28.12 27.61 4.69
C VAL A 136 27.16 26.88 5.63
N HIS A 137 27.60 25.78 6.26
CA HIS A 137 26.79 25.06 7.25
C HIS A 137 26.48 25.90 8.51
N VAL A 138 27.42 26.73 8.97
CA VAL A 138 27.17 27.65 10.09
C VAL A 138 26.23 28.78 9.68
N LEU A 139 26.37 29.32 8.46
CA LEU A 139 25.45 30.32 7.93
C LEU A 139 24.02 29.81 7.81
N LEU A 140 23.83 28.55 7.44
CA LEU A 140 22.51 27.91 7.41
C LEU A 140 21.87 27.81 8.80
N CYS A 141 22.66 27.75 9.88
CA CYS A 141 22.13 27.86 11.24
C CYS A 141 21.69 29.29 11.57
N PHE A 142 22.31 30.29 10.94
CA PHE A 142 22.08 31.70 11.22
C PHE A 142 20.85 32.26 10.52
N THR A 143 20.26 31.59 9.53
CA THR A 143 19.15 32.11 8.72
C THR A 143 17.80 32.21 9.43
N LEU A 144 17.66 31.63 10.64
CA LEU A 144 16.44 31.75 11.45
C LEU A 144 16.39 33.13 12.15
N GLY A 145 15.41 33.95 11.81
CA GLY A 145 15.18 35.27 12.43
C GLY A 145 15.99 36.44 11.85
N VAL A 146 16.43 36.34 10.60
CA VAL A 146 17.28 37.36 9.93
C VAL A 146 16.44 38.35 9.11
N THR A 147 16.99 39.51 8.76
CA THR A 147 16.41 40.45 7.78
C THR A 147 16.44 39.90 6.35
N ASP A 148 15.53 40.37 5.49
CA ASP A 148 15.38 39.88 4.12
C ASP A 148 16.65 40.07 3.27
N GLU A 149 17.31 41.23 3.38
CA GLU A 149 18.53 41.53 2.62
C GLU A 149 19.60 40.44 2.80
N ILE A 150 19.73 39.94 4.01
CA ILE A 150 20.81 39.03 4.39
C ILE A 150 20.45 37.59 4.12
N PHE A 151 19.15 37.27 4.23
CA PHE A 151 18.62 36.02 3.70
C PHE A 151 18.91 35.89 2.20
N TYR A 152 18.60 36.91 1.40
CA TYR A 152 18.84 36.88 -0.04
C TYR A 152 20.32 36.83 -0.40
N ARG A 153 21.20 37.55 0.30
CA ARG A 153 22.65 37.40 0.10
C ARG A 153 23.14 35.99 0.38
N THR A 154 22.62 35.35 1.43
CA THR A 154 22.98 33.97 1.78
C THR A 154 22.49 33.02 0.69
N LEU A 155 21.23 33.18 0.25
CA LEU A 155 20.65 32.43 -0.86
C LEU A 155 21.48 32.56 -2.14
N ASP A 156 21.88 33.78 -2.51
CA ASP A 156 22.70 34.04 -3.71
C ASP A 156 24.04 33.30 -3.64
N VAL A 157 24.65 33.18 -2.46
CA VAL A 157 25.87 32.39 -2.31
C VAL A 157 25.59 30.90 -2.52
N PHE A 158 24.52 30.34 -1.93
CA PHE A 158 24.13 28.96 -2.17
C PHE A 158 23.86 28.68 -3.65
N VAL A 159 23.11 29.56 -4.33
CA VAL A 159 22.78 29.45 -5.75
C VAL A 159 24.04 29.54 -6.61
N LYS A 160 24.92 30.53 -6.35
CA LYS A 160 26.17 30.68 -7.08
C LYS A 160 27.08 29.46 -6.90
N SER A 161 27.21 28.97 -5.67
CA SER A 161 27.96 27.75 -5.37
C SER A 161 27.37 26.54 -6.08
N ALA A 162 26.04 26.37 -6.04
CA ALA A 162 25.35 25.30 -6.74
C ALA A 162 25.57 25.37 -8.27
N ARG A 163 25.60 26.56 -8.88
CA ARG A 163 25.88 26.74 -10.32
C ARG A 163 27.33 26.41 -10.71
N THR A 164 28.29 26.70 -9.84
CA THR A 164 29.74 26.55 -10.16
C THR A 164 30.35 25.18 -9.86
N GLY A 165 29.65 24.29 -9.15
CA GLY A 165 30.09 22.89 -8.91
C GLY A 165 31.38 22.70 -8.09
N CYS A 166 31.98 23.75 -7.54
CA CYS A 166 33.30 23.69 -6.90
C CYS A 166 33.25 23.31 -5.42
N PHE A 167 33.31 22.02 -5.12
CA PHE A 167 33.81 21.48 -3.86
C PHE A 167 34.35 20.07 -4.12
N HIS A 168 35.68 19.94 -4.04
CA HIS A 168 36.39 18.67 -4.00
C HIS A 168 36.76 18.35 -2.54
N GLU A 169 36.58 17.08 -2.19
CA GLU A 169 37.17 16.36 -1.04
C GLU A 169 36.72 16.70 0.40
N LEU A 170 36.23 15.63 1.06
CA LEU A 170 36.27 15.34 2.50
C LEU A 170 35.39 16.15 3.45
N ILE A 171 34.19 15.60 3.73
CA ILE A 171 33.66 15.51 5.11
C ILE A 171 33.05 14.11 5.32
N GLU A 172 33.89 13.10 5.58
CA GLU A 172 33.47 11.97 6.43
C GLU A 172 33.47 12.47 7.88
N ILE A 173 32.42 13.19 8.27
CA ILE A 173 32.00 13.30 9.68
C ILE A 173 30.48 13.25 9.66
N PRO A 174 29.83 12.33 10.40
CA PRO A 174 28.39 12.24 10.44
C PRO A 174 27.80 13.59 10.89
N PHE A 175 26.92 14.12 10.06
CA PHE A 175 26.20 15.37 10.25
C PHE A 175 25.20 15.31 11.44
N PHE A 176 25.09 14.17 12.16
CA PHE A 176 23.97 13.89 13.07
C PHE A 176 24.29 13.07 14.33
N ALA A 177 25.38 13.35 15.03
CA ALA A 177 25.51 12.91 16.42
C ALA A 177 25.87 14.11 17.30
N GLU A 178 24.97 14.49 18.22
CA GLU A 178 25.48 15.01 19.48
C GLU A 178 26.29 13.87 20.10
N PRO A 179 27.57 14.07 20.47
CA PRO A 179 28.29 13.05 21.18
C PRO A 179 27.65 12.95 22.56
N GLU A 180 26.75 11.98 22.72
CA GLU A 180 26.53 11.40 24.03
C GLU A 180 27.89 10.95 24.56
N ALA A 181 28.18 11.39 25.78
CA ALA A 181 29.49 11.32 26.36
C ALA A 181 29.86 9.87 26.71
N HIS A 182 30.53 9.11 25.85
CA HIS A 182 31.26 7.91 26.28
C HIS A 182 32.54 7.60 25.47
N THR A 183 33.64 7.59 26.23
CA THR A 183 34.85 6.75 26.15
C THR A 183 35.67 6.68 24.85
N GLU A 184 36.88 7.21 24.95
CA GLU A 184 38.03 6.96 24.08
C GLU A 184 38.27 5.44 23.90
N THR A 185 38.15 4.95 22.67
CA THR A 185 38.81 3.72 22.24
C THR A 185 39.78 4.02 21.10
N LYS A 186 40.95 3.37 21.21
CA LYS A 186 42.20 3.62 20.52
C LYS A 186 42.11 3.54 18.99
N THR A 187 42.90 4.40 18.35
CA THR A 187 43.23 4.41 16.93
C THR A 187 44.08 3.19 16.55
N ASP A 188 43.61 2.38 15.61
CA ASP A 188 44.46 1.49 14.82
C ASP A 188 44.82 2.17 13.49
N ASN A 189 46.13 2.26 13.25
CA ASN A 189 46.74 2.73 12.01
C ASN A 189 46.59 1.67 10.91
N SER A 190 45.90 2.01 9.82
CA SER A 190 46.14 1.34 8.53
C SER A 190 46.10 2.36 7.39
N SER A 191 47.30 2.83 7.02
CA SER A 191 47.60 3.50 5.77
C SER A 191 47.41 2.53 4.60
N ASN A 192 46.35 2.72 3.81
CA ASN A 192 46.26 2.45 2.36
C ASN A 192 44.80 2.58 1.92
N ARG A 193 44.38 3.76 1.44
CA ARG A 193 43.30 3.87 0.46
C ARG A 193 43.89 4.39 -0.85
N PRO A 194 43.58 3.74 -1.99
CA PRO A 194 44.01 4.20 -3.30
C PRO A 194 43.33 5.54 -3.63
N GLN A 195 43.92 6.29 -4.55
CA GLN A 195 43.44 7.58 -5.05
C GLN A 195 41.96 7.48 -5.46
N ASP A 196 41.06 8.05 -4.64
CA ASP A 196 39.63 8.11 -4.90
C ASP A 196 39.36 9.23 -5.94
N GLU A 197 38.70 8.84 -7.03
CA GLU A 197 38.23 9.72 -8.11
C GLU A 197 37.28 10.82 -7.58
N GLU A 198 37.43 12.00 -8.17
CA GLU A 198 36.77 13.28 -7.87
C GLU A 198 35.22 13.22 -7.91
N LEU A 199 34.55 13.11 -6.75
CA LEU A 199 33.07 13.24 -6.67
C LEU A 199 32.61 14.68 -6.31
N PRO A 200 31.55 15.23 -6.94
CA PRO A 200 30.99 16.56 -6.63
C PRO A 200 30.31 16.65 -5.26
N SER A 201 30.40 17.81 -4.58
CA SER A 201 29.76 18.06 -3.28
C SER A 201 28.28 18.42 -3.37
N ILE A 202 27.45 17.64 -2.68
CA ILE A 202 25.98 17.78 -2.59
C ILE A 202 25.56 18.91 -1.61
N LEU A 203 26.50 19.47 -0.83
CA LEU A 203 26.20 20.39 0.29
C LEU A 203 25.40 21.66 -0.10
N PRO A 204 25.68 22.37 -1.21
CA PRO A 204 24.93 23.57 -1.57
C PRO A 204 23.46 23.26 -1.86
N ASP A 205 23.20 22.16 -2.59
CA ASP A 205 21.86 21.71 -2.94
C ASP A 205 21.08 21.28 -1.70
N ALA A 206 21.73 20.54 -0.80
CA ALA A 206 21.15 20.17 0.50
C ALA A 206 20.80 21.42 1.33
N GLY A 207 21.64 22.45 1.32
CA GLY A 207 21.37 23.71 2.00
C GLY A 207 20.15 24.45 1.44
N LEU A 208 19.98 24.49 0.12
CA LEU A 208 18.80 25.07 -0.53
C LEU A 208 17.51 24.35 -0.13
N VAL A 209 17.53 23.02 -0.07
CA VAL A 209 16.38 22.22 0.37
C VAL A 209 16.02 22.53 1.82
N VAL A 210 17.00 22.68 2.72
CA VAL A 210 16.74 23.07 4.11
C VAL A 210 16.19 24.50 4.23
N LEU A 211 16.72 25.44 3.45
CA LEU A 211 16.19 26.82 3.42
C LEU A 211 14.73 26.83 2.96
N LEU A 212 14.38 26.03 1.95
CA LEU A 212 12.99 25.87 1.51
C LEU A 212 12.11 25.31 2.63
N MET A 213 12.51 24.19 3.25
CA MET A 213 11.74 23.55 4.31
C MET A 213 11.51 24.49 5.51
N ARG A 214 12.54 25.17 5.99
CA ARG A 214 12.44 26.08 7.15
C ARG A 214 11.61 27.33 6.85
N SER A 215 11.80 27.95 5.68
CA SER A 215 11.02 29.15 5.33
C SER A 215 9.55 28.83 5.04
N SER A 216 9.24 27.61 4.62
CA SER A 216 7.90 27.23 4.17
C SER A 216 6.79 27.34 5.21
N VAL A 217 7.13 27.38 6.50
CA VAL A 217 6.14 27.39 7.59
C VAL A 217 5.49 28.76 7.73
N ASP A 218 6.29 29.84 7.73
CA ASP A 218 5.87 31.19 8.10
C ASP A 218 6.38 32.33 7.17
N GLN A 219 7.29 32.06 6.22
CA GLN A 219 7.97 33.10 5.42
C GLN A 219 7.67 33.00 3.92
N LEU A 220 6.53 33.56 3.48
CA LEU A 220 6.02 33.48 2.11
C LEU A 220 7.04 33.85 1.01
N GLU A 221 7.53 35.10 1.00
CA GLU A 221 8.35 35.61 -0.11
C GLU A 221 9.72 34.94 -0.19
N ARG A 222 10.28 34.57 0.97
CA ARG A 222 11.54 33.83 1.06
C ARG A 222 11.39 32.44 0.45
N SER A 223 10.33 31.71 0.79
CA SER A 223 10.07 30.39 0.22
C SER A 223 9.86 30.43 -1.28
N ARG A 224 9.07 31.39 -1.79
CA ARG A 224 8.86 31.56 -3.25
C ARG A 224 10.17 31.81 -3.98
N ARG A 225 11.03 32.66 -3.43
CA ARG A 225 12.34 32.96 -4.03
C ARG A 225 13.25 31.73 -4.04
N VAL A 226 13.37 31.02 -2.92
CA VAL A 226 14.19 29.79 -2.83
C VAL A 226 13.68 28.74 -3.82
N TYR A 227 12.36 28.53 -3.87
CA TYR A 227 11.74 27.58 -4.79
C TYR A 227 12.03 27.91 -6.26
N SER A 228 11.88 29.18 -6.66
CA SER A 228 12.16 29.62 -8.02
C SER A 228 13.63 29.39 -8.41
N GLU A 229 14.57 29.66 -7.51
CA GLU A 229 15.99 29.40 -7.76
C GLU A 229 16.30 27.89 -7.87
N ILE A 230 15.65 27.05 -7.05
CA ILE A 230 15.77 25.58 -7.17
C ILE A 230 15.26 25.10 -8.54
N LEU A 231 14.11 25.60 -9.00
CA LEU A 231 13.59 25.24 -10.34
C LEU A 231 14.55 25.64 -11.45
N GLN A 232 15.13 26.84 -11.38
CA GLN A 232 16.13 27.29 -12.35
C GLN A 232 17.38 26.41 -12.33
N LEU A 233 17.83 25.96 -11.15
CA LEU A 233 18.99 25.07 -11.02
C LEU A 233 18.76 23.69 -11.62
N ILE A 234 17.55 23.13 -11.47
CA ILE A 234 17.16 21.84 -12.05
C ILE A 234 17.08 21.92 -13.59
N ALA A 235 16.69 23.08 -14.13
CA ALA A 235 16.60 23.30 -15.57
C ALA A 235 17.97 23.46 -16.27
N ILE A 236 19.08 23.53 -15.52
CA ILE A 236 20.42 23.64 -16.11
C ILE A 236 20.82 22.29 -16.75
N PRO A 237 21.18 22.26 -18.05
CA PRO A 237 21.65 21.03 -18.70
C PRO A 237 23.01 20.60 -18.15
N GLU A 238 23.29 19.28 -18.15
CA GLU A 238 24.58 18.67 -17.78
C GLU A 238 25.02 18.90 -16.31
N ARG A 239 24.06 19.14 -15.41
CA ARG A 239 24.31 19.17 -13.95
C ARG A 239 24.64 17.77 -13.42
N PRO A 240 25.54 17.62 -12.42
CA PRO A 240 25.76 16.34 -11.76
C PRO A 240 24.47 15.70 -11.24
N ALA A 241 24.35 14.38 -11.39
CA ALA A 241 23.17 13.63 -11.03
C ALA A 241 22.87 13.71 -9.53
N GLU A 242 23.90 13.64 -8.69
CA GLU A 242 23.81 13.69 -7.22
C GLU A 242 23.18 15.01 -6.73
N SER A 243 23.66 16.12 -7.26
CA SER A 243 23.13 17.46 -6.96
C SER A 243 21.68 17.61 -7.40
N THR A 244 21.36 17.17 -8.61
CA THR A 244 19.99 17.26 -9.14
C THR A 244 19.04 16.40 -8.33
N VAL A 245 19.41 15.16 -8.00
CA VAL A 245 18.60 14.25 -7.17
C VAL A 245 18.38 14.82 -5.76
N MET A 246 19.35 15.53 -5.16
CA MET A 246 19.15 16.21 -3.87
C MET A 246 18.06 17.30 -3.94
N LEU A 247 18.06 18.12 -4.98
CA LEU A 247 17.01 19.13 -5.18
C LEU A 247 15.64 18.46 -5.42
N LEU A 248 15.60 17.41 -6.25
CA LEU A 248 14.40 16.62 -6.49
C LEU A 248 13.87 15.97 -5.20
N ARG A 249 14.74 15.47 -4.32
CA ARG A 249 14.35 14.93 -3.00
C ARG A 249 13.58 15.94 -2.16
N GLY A 250 13.96 17.22 -2.19
CA GLY A 250 13.20 18.27 -1.50
C GLY A 250 11.82 18.50 -2.13
N LEU A 251 11.77 18.66 -3.45
CA LEU A 251 10.55 19.06 -4.16
C LEU A 251 9.50 17.94 -4.27
N PHE A 252 9.90 16.68 -4.44
CA PHE A 252 8.96 15.55 -4.50
C PHE A 252 8.31 15.23 -3.15
N ARG A 253 8.75 15.85 -2.04
CA ARG A 253 8.15 15.72 -0.70
C ARG A 253 7.06 16.74 -0.42
N ILE A 254 6.89 17.73 -1.28
CA ILE A 254 5.82 18.73 -1.18
C ILE A 254 4.47 18.07 -1.42
N ARG A 255 3.53 18.26 -0.51
CA ARG A 255 2.12 17.86 -0.58
C ARG A 255 1.23 19.03 -0.15
N SER A 256 -0.06 18.95 -0.42
CA SER A 256 -1.07 19.87 0.11
C SER A 256 -2.19 19.15 0.85
N ASP A 257 -2.75 19.84 1.85
CA ASP A 257 -3.97 19.42 2.51
C ASP A 257 -5.22 19.80 1.70
N LEU A 258 -6.41 19.50 2.21
CA LEU A 258 -7.68 19.87 1.56
C LEU A 258 -7.89 21.37 1.38
N ASP A 259 -7.26 22.21 2.21
CA ASP A 259 -7.31 23.67 2.10
C ASP A 259 -6.19 24.20 1.20
N HIS A 260 -5.56 23.33 0.41
CA HIS A 260 -4.46 23.66 -0.49
C HIS A 260 -3.22 24.16 0.24
N ARG A 261 -3.07 23.97 1.56
CA ARG A 261 -1.89 24.42 2.31
C ARG A 261 -0.76 23.42 2.20
N ILE A 262 0.45 23.93 2.01
CA ILE A 262 1.61 23.10 1.69
C ILE A 262 2.23 22.49 2.95
N PHE A 263 2.63 21.23 2.87
CA PHE A 263 3.44 20.54 3.87
C PHE A 263 4.45 19.57 3.22
N PHE A 264 5.39 19.05 4.01
CA PHE A 264 6.44 18.16 3.54
C PHE A 264 6.33 16.76 4.16
N LEU A 265 6.51 15.71 3.37
CA LEU A 265 6.52 14.33 3.84
C LEU A 265 7.87 13.92 4.44
N ALA A 266 7.85 13.32 5.64
CA ALA A 266 9.02 12.76 6.31
C ALA A 266 9.61 11.54 5.58
N ASN A 267 8.75 10.67 5.05
CA ASN A 267 9.13 9.49 4.28
C ASN A 267 8.85 9.71 2.78
N SER A 268 9.64 9.08 1.90
CA SER A 268 9.38 9.10 0.46
C SER A 268 8.36 8.03 0.12
N GLU A 269 7.42 8.32 -0.77
CA GLU A 269 6.52 7.31 -1.34
C GLU A 269 7.19 6.64 -2.57
N GLY A 270 6.79 5.41 -2.93
CA GLY A 270 7.26 4.70 -4.14
C GLY A 270 8.30 3.57 -3.91
N GLU A 271 8.33 2.95 -2.73
CA GLU A 271 9.26 1.86 -2.38
C GLU A 271 9.27 0.71 -3.39
N SER A 272 8.08 0.27 -3.76
CA SER A 272 7.83 -0.83 -4.69
C SER A 272 8.40 -0.56 -6.08
N LEU A 273 8.15 0.64 -6.62
CA LEU A 273 8.69 1.08 -7.91
C LEU A 273 10.22 1.22 -7.84
N ALA A 274 10.75 1.71 -6.71
CA ALA A 274 12.19 1.72 -6.49
C ALA A 274 12.77 0.29 -6.47
N LYS A 275 12.07 -0.68 -5.88
CA LYS A 275 12.46 -2.11 -5.89
C LYS A 275 12.46 -2.70 -7.31
N VAL A 276 11.50 -2.34 -8.16
CA VAL A 276 11.48 -2.73 -9.59
C VAL A 276 12.75 -2.27 -10.29
N LEU A 277 13.22 -1.05 -9.99
CA LEU A 277 14.45 -0.48 -10.54
C LEU A 277 15.72 -0.88 -9.77
N HIS A 278 15.65 -1.90 -8.90
CA HIS A 278 16.77 -2.38 -8.09
C HIS A 278 17.41 -1.32 -7.17
N ARG A 279 16.60 -0.34 -6.73
CA ARG A 279 16.99 0.80 -5.88
C ARG A 279 16.64 0.63 -4.40
N ASN A 280 16.35 -0.58 -3.92
CA ASN A 280 16.07 -0.85 -2.51
C ASN A 280 17.32 -1.35 -1.75
N ALA A 281 17.25 -1.36 -0.41
CA ALA A 281 18.34 -1.84 0.45
C ALA A 281 18.73 -3.30 0.17
N ASP A 282 17.76 -4.15 -0.18
CA ASP A 282 17.93 -5.60 -0.43
C ASP A 282 18.37 -5.95 -1.86
N SER A 283 18.76 -4.96 -2.67
CA SER A 283 19.08 -5.18 -4.09
C SER A 283 20.28 -6.14 -4.29
N PRO A 284 20.19 -7.12 -5.22
CA PRO A 284 21.22 -8.14 -5.47
C PRO A 284 22.58 -7.57 -5.94
N PHE A 285 22.63 -6.27 -6.24
CA PHE A 285 23.87 -5.53 -6.48
C PHE A 285 24.92 -5.73 -5.37
N LEU A 286 24.49 -5.89 -4.11
CA LEU A 286 25.40 -6.18 -2.99
C LEU A 286 25.92 -7.63 -2.95
N GLN A 287 25.21 -8.59 -3.54
CA GLN A 287 25.68 -9.98 -3.60
C GLN A 287 26.75 -10.16 -4.69
N SER A 288 26.66 -9.42 -5.80
CA SER A 288 27.64 -9.46 -6.91
C SER A 288 29.02 -8.88 -6.53
N ARG A 289 29.11 -8.02 -5.51
CA ARG A 289 30.40 -7.53 -4.97
C ARG A 289 31.31 -8.66 -4.45
N ARG A 290 30.76 -9.79 -4.04
CA ARG A 290 31.58 -10.96 -3.62
C ARG A 290 32.18 -11.71 -4.80
N SER A 291 31.58 -11.63 -5.99
CA SER A 291 32.07 -12.29 -7.22
C SER A 291 32.89 -11.37 -8.14
N SER A 292 32.65 -10.06 -8.14
CA SER A 292 33.30 -9.11 -9.05
C SER A 292 34.71 -8.65 -8.64
N LEU A 293 35.17 -9.00 -7.44
CA LEU A 293 36.58 -8.85 -7.03
C LEU A 293 37.55 -9.66 -7.91
N GLN A 294 37.06 -10.56 -8.77
CA GLN A 294 37.85 -11.32 -9.75
C GLN A 294 37.87 -10.70 -11.16
N SER A 295 37.02 -9.71 -11.49
CA SER A 295 36.84 -9.23 -12.88
C SER A 295 37.23 -7.77 -13.14
N GLY A 296 37.79 -7.04 -12.17
CA GLY A 296 38.44 -5.74 -12.41
C GLY A 296 37.55 -4.58 -12.89
N VAL A 297 36.22 -4.75 -12.96
CA VAL A 297 35.28 -3.66 -13.30
C VAL A 297 34.81 -2.99 -12.01
N SER A 298 35.28 -1.76 -11.77
CA SER A 298 34.77 -0.89 -10.70
C SER A 298 33.36 -0.42 -11.09
N ILE A 299 32.33 -0.95 -10.43
CA ILE A 299 30.95 -0.51 -10.63
C ILE A 299 30.64 0.53 -9.54
N MET A 300 30.46 1.79 -9.94
CA MET A 300 30.05 2.86 -9.02
C MET A 300 28.67 2.56 -8.40
N PRO A 301 28.45 2.90 -7.12
CA PRO A 301 27.17 2.70 -6.47
C PRO A 301 26.09 3.63 -7.06
N PRO A 302 24.80 3.24 -7.05
CA PRO A 302 23.72 4.12 -7.50
C PRO A 302 23.66 5.38 -6.64
N VAL A 303 23.34 6.53 -7.26
CA VAL A 303 23.30 7.87 -6.62
C VAL A 303 22.22 7.94 -5.55
N TRP A 304 21.16 7.14 -5.70
CA TRP A 304 20.07 7.10 -4.74
C TRP A 304 19.53 5.68 -4.55
N LYS A 305 19.11 5.41 -3.31
CA LYS A 305 18.33 4.25 -2.91
C LYS A 305 17.15 4.66 -2.05
N TYR A 306 16.09 3.85 -2.12
CA TYR A 306 14.96 3.95 -1.23
C TYR A 306 15.35 3.43 0.16
N GLY A 307 14.96 4.16 1.21
CA GLY A 307 15.27 3.81 2.60
C GLY A 307 16.65 4.25 3.09
N ASP A 308 17.43 5.01 2.30
CA ASP A 308 18.63 5.68 2.84
C ASP A 308 18.21 6.58 4.02
N ILE A 309 18.72 6.26 5.21
CA ILE A 309 18.28 6.74 6.54
C ILE A 309 18.25 8.28 6.67
N HIS A 310 18.85 9.01 5.73
CA HIS A 310 18.72 10.46 5.59
C HIS A 310 18.52 10.87 4.12
N GLY A 311 17.34 10.57 3.56
CA GLY A 311 16.94 11.03 2.23
C GLY A 311 16.91 12.56 2.11
N LEU A 312 16.50 13.26 3.17
CA LEU A 312 16.53 14.72 3.30
C LEU A 312 17.65 15.17 4.28
N PRO A 313 18.16 16.40 4.15
CA PRO A 313 19.21 16.91 5.05
C PRO A 313 18.72 17.31 6.45
N GLU A 314 17.42 17.39 6.67
CA GLU A 314 16.78 17.63 7.97
C GLU A 314 15.40 16.98 7.94
N ASN A 315 14.86 16.61 9.10
CA ASN A 315 13.46 16.18 9.17
C ASN A 315 12.56 17.37 8.76
N PRO A 316 11.59 17.16 7.87
CA PRO A 316 10.70 18.23 7.47
C PRO A 316 9.86 18.74 8.65
N PRO A 317 9.37 19.99 8.58
CA PRO A 317 8.44 20.52 9.58
C PRO A 317 7.21 19.63 9.69
N SER A 318 6.81 19.30 10.92
CA SER A 318 5.57 18.53 11.20
C SER A 318 4.30 19.37 11.03
N THR A 319 4.44 20.70 11.00
CA THR A 319 3.35 21.66 10.85
C THR A 319 3.06 21.95 9.37
N VAL A 320 1.77 22.01 9.02
CA VAL A 320 1.31 22.53 7.73
C VAL A 320 1.63 24.03 7.65
N SER A 321 1.99 24.51 6.47
CA SER A 321 2.30 25.93 6.25
C SER A 321 1.10 26.82 6.61
N ALA A 322 1.39 27.91 7.31
CA ALA A 322 0.41 28.96 7.58
C ALA A 322 0.25 29.93 6.41
N VAL A 323 1.23 29.98 5.49
CA VAL A 323 1.37 31.04 4.49
C VAL A 323 1.39 30.56 3.04
N LEU A 324 1.85 29.34 2.76
CA LEU A 324 1.98 28.79 1.42
C LEU A 324 0.80 27.91 1.04
N ARG A 325 0.29 28.14 -0.17
CA ARG A 325 -0.81 27.35 -0.76
C ARG A 325 -0.47 26.87 -2.17
N SER A 326 -1.11 25.79 -2.62
CA SER A 326 -1.03 25.32 -4.01
C SER A 326 -1.98 26.07 -4.94
N GLU A 327 -3.00 26.76 -4.39
CA GLU A 327 -4.00 27.51 -5.16
C GLU A 327 -3.63 29.00 -5.26
N SER A 328 -3.85 29.60 -6.44
CA SER A 328 -3.60 31.02 -6.75
C SER A 328 -4.64 32.00 -6.19
N LYS A 329 -5.60 31.54 -5.38
CA LYS A 329 -6.60 32.40 -4.74
C LYS A 329 -5.94 33.34 -3.71
N PRO A 330 -6.05 34.67 -3.88
CA PRO A 330 -5.44 35.61 -2.94
C PRO A 330 -6.15 35.54 -1.59
N VAL A 331 -5.37 35.44 -0.51
CA VAL A 331 -5.85 35.54 0.88
C VAL A 331 -5.53 36.96 1.34
N ASP A 332 -6.54 37.71 1.77
CA ASP A 332 -6.39 39.11 2.17
C ASP A 332 -5.70 40.01 1.12
N GLY A 333 -5.86 39.68 -0.18
CA GLY A 333 -5.27 40.41 -1.30
C GLY A 333 -3.81 40.04 -1.61
N VAL A 334 -3.21 39.09 -0.89
CA VAL A 334 -1.84 38.61 -1.11
C VAL A 334 -1.88 37.25 -1.81
N ASP A 335 -1.07 37.10 -2.86
CA ASP A 335 -0.87 35.83 -3.56
C ASP A 335 0.05 34.91 -2.74
N CYS A 336 -0.56 33.90 -2.14
CA CYS A 336 0.11 32.89 -1.31
C CYS A 336 0.54 31.64 -2.08
N SER A 337 0.41 31.64 -3.41
CA SER A 337 0.62 30.44 -4.23
C SER A 337 2.09 30.07 -4.45
N LEU A 338 2.35 28.77 -4.43
CA LEU A 338 3.59 28.18 -4.94
C LEU A 338 3.39 27.77 -6.40
N ASP A 339 4.36 28.08 -7.26
CA ASP A 339 4.25 27.83 -8.71
C ASP A 339 4.45 26.36 -9.08
N MET A 340 3.41 25.55 -8.86
CA MET A 340 3.38 24.13 -9.21
C MET A 340 3.30 23.89 -10.72
N ARG A 341 2.92 24.91 -11.50
CA ARG A 341 2.89 24.85 -12.97
C ARG A 341 4.29 24.66 -13.54
N SER A 342 5.20 25.60 -13.21
CA SER A 342 6.58 25.56 -13.69
C SER A 342 7.32 24.30 -13.25
N TRP A 343 6.97 23.76 -12.08
CA TRP A 343 7.50 22.47 -11.62
C TRP A 343 7.09 21.30 -12.49
N LEU A 344 5.79 21.14 -12.79
CA LEU A 344 5.34 20.07 -13.68
C LEU A 344 5.90 20.23 -15.09
N GLU A 345 5.96 21.45 -15.62
CA GLU A 345 6.58 21.72 -16.93
C GLU A 345 8.06 21.30 -16.94
N THR A 346 8.82 21.59 -15.88
CA THR A 346 10.22 21.17 -15.73
C THR A 346 10.35 19.65 -15.70
N ILE A 347 9.48 18.95 -14.95
CA ILE A 347 9.46 17.48 -14.91
C ILE A 347 9.14 16.89 -16.29
N ILE A 348 8.16 17.43 -16.99
CA ILE A 348 7.77 17.00 -18.34
C ILE A 348 8.93 17.21 -19.31
N GLN A 349 9.62 18.35 -19.25
CA GLN A 349 10.80 18.63 -20.06
C GLN A 349 11.94 17.63 -19.79
N LEU A 350 12.22 17.33 -18.52
CA LEU A 350 13.24 16.34 -18.15
C LEU A 350 12.87 14.93 -18.65
N LEU A 351 11.60 14.53 -18.51
CA LEU A 351 11.12 13.24 -19.00
C LEU A 351 11.15 13.14 -20.53
N ASP A 352 10.97 14.24 -21.24
CA ASP A 352 11.04 14.26 -22.70
C ASP A 352 12.47 14.34 -23.24
N SER A 353 13.38 14.97 -22.48
CA SER A 353 14.76 15.18 -22.90
C SER A 353 15.52 13.86 -23.13
N ALA A 354 16.14 13.75 -24.31
CA ALA A 354 16.94 12.57 -24.67
C ALA A 354 18.29 12.50 -23.92
N SER A 355 18.76 13.63 -23.41
CA SER A 355 20.02 13.78 -22.66
C SER A 355 19.84 13.70 -21.14
N CYS A 356 18.68 13.27 -20.65
CA CYS A 356 18.46 13.11 -19.22
C CYS A 356 19.38 12.02 -18.66
N ASP A 357 20.05 12.31 -17.55
CA ASP A 357 20.82 11.29 -16.83
C ASP A 357 19.89 10.21 -16.26
N TRP A 358 20.33 8.95 -16.28
CA TRP A 358 19.54 7.81 -15.81
C TRP A 358 19.16 7.92 -14.33
N GLU A 359 20.04 8.42 -13.48
CA GLU A 359 19.79 8.56 -12.04
C GLU A 359 18.67 9.58 -11.78
N VAL A 360 18.68 10.68 -12.53
CA VAL A 360 17.64 11.72 -12.51
C VAL A 360 16.32 11.17 -13.05
N TYR A 361 16.36 10.53 -14.23
CA TYR A 361 15.18 9.96 -14.88
C TYR A 361 14.51 8.90 -14.01
N SER A 362 15.30 7.96 -13.46
CA SER A 362 14.81 6.89 -12.59
C SER A 362 14.19 7.43 -11.29
N TYR A 363 14.73 8.52 -10.73
CA TYR A 363 14.14 9.18 -9.56
C TYR A 363 12.77 9.79 -9.89
N ILE A 364 12.66 10.48 -11.03
CA ILE A 364 11.43 11.15 -11.45
C ILE A 364 10.30 10.12 -11.68
N ILE A 365 10.54 9.05 -12.44
CA ILE A 365 9.47 8.08 -12.78
C ILE A 365 8.94 7.32 -11.56
N VAL A 366 9.73 7.22 -10.48
CA VAL A 366 9.32 6.59 -9.22
C VAL A 366 8.47 7.54 -8.36
N HIS A 367 8.81 8.83 -8.32
CA HIS A 367 8.20 9.78 -7.38
C HIS A 367 7.12 10.69 -7.99
N VAL A 368 7.06 10.85 -9.31
CA VAL A 368 6.05 11.68 -9.97
C VAL A 368 4.64 11.14 -9.80
N GLY A 369 4.45 9.81 -9.91
CA GLY A 369 3.15 9.17 -9.68
C GLY A 369 2.62 9.47 -8.27
N PRO A 370 3.35 9.10 -7.20
CA PRO A 370 2.94 9.41 -5.83
C PRO A 370 2.68 10.90 -5.56
N GLN A 371 3.47 11.83 -6.12
CA GLN A 371 3.18 13.26 -5.97
C GLN A 371 1.90 13.67 -6.70
N VAL A 372 1.71 13.22 -7.95
CA VAL A 372 0.49 13.47 -8.74
C VAL A 372 -0.74 12.81 -8.12
N SER A 373 -0.60 11.79 -7.28
CA SER A 373 -1.73 11.22 -6.55
C SER A 373 -2.40 12.22 -5.59
N ASN A 374 -1.68 13.28 -5.18
CA ASN A 374 -2.20 14.33 -4.32
C ASN A 374 -2.94 15.41 -5.16
N GLN A 375 -4.22 15.18 -5.46
CA GLN A 375 -5.02 16.02 -6.37
C GLN A 375 -5.16 17.47 -5.90
N SER A 376 -5.22 17.70 -4.59
CA SER A 376 -5.26 19.05 -4.01
C SER A 376 -4.03 19.91 -4.39
N LEU A 377 -2.89 19.30 -4.70
CA LEU A 377 -1.65 19.99 -5.05
C LEU A 377 -1.68 20.55 -6.48
N PHE A 378 -2.42 19.88 -7.37
CA PHE A 378 -2.48 20.19 -8.80
C PHE A 378 -3.89 20.59 -9.27
N ALA A 379 -4.76 21.03 -8.34
CA ALA A 379 -6.15 21.35 -8.62
C ALA A 379 -6.33 22.38 -9.75
N GLU A 380 -5.41 23.34 -9.87
CA GLU A 380 -5.37 24.36 -10.94
C GLU A 380 -4.55 23.94 -12.17
N ASN A 381 -3.67 22.94 -12.05
CA ASN A 381 -2.67 22.56 -13.07
C ASN A 381 -3.07 21.33 -13.91
N ILE A 382 -4.36 21.23 -14.23
CA ILE A 382 -4.91 20.07 -14.96
C ILE A 382 -4.36 20.00 -16.39
N TYR A 383 -4.03 21.13 -17.00
CA TYR A 383 -3.44 21.16 -18.34
C TYR A 383 -2.09 20.45 -18.38
N GLU A 384 -1.23 20.72 -17.39
CA GLU A 384 0.09 20.11 -17.26
C GLU A 384 -0.01 18.61 -16.95
N ILE A 385 -0.97 18.19 -16.13
CA ILE A 385 -1.25 16.75 -15.91
C ILE A 385 -1.66 16.05 -17.22
N ARG A 386 -2.47 16.71 -18.06
CA ARG A 386 -2.82 16.18 -19.39
C ARG A 386 -1.61 16.09 -20.30
N LEU A 387 -0.69 17.07 -20.25
CA LEU A 387 0.57 17.02 -21.00
C LEU A 387 1.45 15.85 -20.53
N LEU A 388 1.61 15.65 -19.22
CA LEU A 388 2.35 14.51 -18.67
C LEU A 388 1.75 13.18 -19.14
N ARG A 389 0.43 13.03 -19.04
CA ARG A 389 -0.29 11.85 -19.52
C ARG A 389 -0.07 11.62 -21.02
N ASN A 390 -0.19 12.67 -21.84
CA ASN A 390 0.01 12.57 -23.29
C ASN A 390 1.45 12.20 -23.64
N LEU A 391 2.43 12.77 -22.93
CA LEU A 391 3.85 12.43 -23.09
C LEU A 391 4.09 10.94 -22.80
N VAL A 392 3.59 10.45 -21.67
CA VAL A 392 3.75 9.05 -21.27
C VAL A 392 3.06 8.11 -22.26
N CYS A 393 1.82 8.40 -22.65
CA CYS A 393 1.12 7.62 -23.67
C CYS A 393 1.88 7.60 -25.00
N ASN A 394 2.37 8.75 -25.48
CA ASN A 394 3.16 8.82 -26.70
C ASN A 394 4.45 8.00 -26.60
N LYS A 395 5.21 8.10 -25.49
CA LYS A 395 6.44 7.33 -25.30
C LYS A 395 6.20 5.82 -25.30
N ILE A 396 5.13 5.36 -24.65
CA ILE A 396 4.75 3.95 -24.64
C ILE A 396 4.29 3.49 -26.03
N GLN A 397 3.39 4.24 -26.68
CA GLN A 397 2.82 3.86 -27.97
C GLN A 397 3.85 3.85 -29.11
N THR A 398 4.82 4.76 -29.07
CA THR A 398 5.93 4.85 -30.04
C THR A 398 7.15 4.01 -29.64
N GLN A 399 7.13 3.37 -28.47
CA GLN A 399 8.24 2.60 -27.90
C GLN A 399 9.54 3.40 -27.74
N THR A 400 9.44 4.73 -27.55
CA THR A 400 10.57 5.64 -27.31
C THR A 400 10.91 5.74 -25.82
N ILE A 401 10.92 4.59 -25.13
CA ILE A 401 11.21 4.50 -23.70
C ILE A 401 12.72 4.60 -23.46
N PHE A 402 13.10 5.34 -22.42
CA PHE A 402 14.48 5.50 -21.99
C PHE A 402 15.16 4.13 -21.81
N ARG A 403 16.37 3.99 -22.37
CA ARG A 403 17.15 2.75 -22.25
C ARG A 403 18.03 2.83 -21.01
N PRO A 404 17.81 1.97 -20.00
CA PRO A 404 18.66 1.98 -18.81
C PRO A 404 20.11 1.59 -19.16
N PRO A 405 21.12 2.09 -18.43
CA PRO A 405 22.51 1.72 -18.63
C PRO A 405 22.75 0.21 -18.44
N GLU A 406 23.66 -0.39 -19.22
CA GLU A 406 23.96 -1.83 -19.16
C GLU A 406 24.41 -2.28 -17.75
N THR A 407 25.04 -1.39 -16.99
CA THR A 407 25.50 -1.61 -15.61
C THR A 407 24.38 -1.84 -14.60
N SER A 408 23.14 -1.44 -14.93
CA SER A 408 21.99 -1.52 -14.02
C SER A 408 21.31 -2.90 -14.01
N ASN A 409 21.60 -3.77 -14.99
CA ASN A 409 20.88 -5.02 -15.25
C ASN A 409 19.35 -4.87 -15.48
N LEU A 410 18.88 -3.65 -15.78
CA LEU A 410 17.47 -3.37 -16.03
C LEU A 410 17.13 -3.46 -17.51
N ARG A 411 15.85 -3.74 -17.81
CA ARG A 411 15.31 -3.77 -19.18
C ARG A 411 14.39 -2.57 -19.41
N GLN A 412 14.15 -2.23 -20.67
CA GLN A 412 13.14 -1.20 -21.02
C GLN A 412 11.74 -1.53 -20.47
N GLY A 413 11.41 -2.82 -20.31
CA GLY A 413 10.16 -3.24 -19.68
C GLY A 413 10.01 -2.84 -18.21
N ASP A 414 11.11 -2.72 -17.47
CA ASP A 414 11.11 -2.28 -16.06
C ASP A 414 10.83 -0.78 -15.95
N VAL A 415 11.39 -0.01 -16.89
CA VAL A 415 11.10 1.42 -17.04
C VAL A 415 9.65 1.63 -17.49
N ALA A 416 9.18 0.84 -18.44
CA ALA A 416 7.80 0.87 -18.93
C ALA A 416 6.80 0.61 -17.79
N LEU A 417 7.11 -0.30 -16.86
CA LEU A 417 6.27 -0.57 -15.70
C LEU A 417 6.04 0.70 -14.88
N CYS A 418 7.09 1.45 -14.56
CA CYS A 418 6.98 2.72 -13.82
C CYS A 418 6.12 3.74 -14.58
N LEU A 419 6.25 3.81 -15.91
CA LEU A 419 5.43 4.69 -16.75
C LEU A 419 3.93 4.30 -16.71
N TYR A 420 3.60 3.00 -16.68
CA TYR A 420 2.22 2.54 -16.50
C TYR A 420 1.65 2.90 -15.12
N HIS A 421 2.46 2.93 -14.07
CA HIS A 421 2.01 3.41 -12.75
C HIS A 421 1.69 4.90 -12.75
N ILE A 422 2.45 5.72 -13.51
CA ILE A 422 2.09 7.14 -13.73
C ILE A 422 0.72 7.23 -14.41
N LEU A 423 0.47 6.45 -15.47
CA LEU A 423 -0.85 6.42 -16.13
C LEU A 423 -1.97 5.95 -15.21
N THR A 424 -1.70 4.96 -14.36
CA THR A 424 -2.67 4.45 -13.37
C THR A 424 -3.05 5.55 -12.38
N THR A 425 -2.09 6.36 -11.94
CA THR A 425 -2.36 7.50 -11.07
C THR A 425 -3.18 8.58 -11.80
N CYS A 426 -2.88 8.82 -13.08
CA CYS A 426 -3.64 9.77 -13.91
C CYS A 426 -5.10 9.36 -14.10
N ILE A 427 -5.49 8.09 -13.89
CA ILE A 427 -6.90 7.67 -13.90
C ILE A 427 -7.70 8.47 -12.87
N GLY A 428 -7.14 8.81 -11.71
CA GLY A 428 -7.83 9.62 -10.70
C GLY A 428 -8.27 11.02 -11.18
N TYR A 429 -7.76 11.49 -12.31
CA TYR A 429 -8.13 12.77 -12.92
C TYR A 429 -9.13 12.64 -14.09
N HIS A 430 -9.64 11.43 -14.34
CA HIS A 430 -10.42 11.11 -15.54
C HIS A 430 -11.62 12.03 -15.78
N TRP A 431 -12.28 12.47 -14.71
CA TRP A 431 -13.44 13.36 -14.74
C TRP A 431 -13.11 14.75 -15.30
N ARG A 432 -11.84 15.16 -15.26
CA ARG A 432 -11.33 16.41 -15.85
C ARG A 432 -10.82 16.24 -17.27
N PHE A 433 -10.70 15.01 -17.76
CA PHE A 433 -10.15 14.72 -19.07
C PHE A 433 -11.26 14.61 -20.13
N PRO A 434 -11.00 15.09 -21.36
CA PRO A 434 -11.88 14.79 -22.48
C PRO A 434 -12.00 13.28 -22.71
N ARG A 435 -13.18 12.81 -23.13
CA ARG A 435 -13.42 11.39 -23.42
C ARG A 435 -12.38 10.75 -24.33
N LYS A 436 -11.88 11.49 -25.33
CA LYS A 436 -10.83 11.01 -26.26
C LYS A 436 -9.53 10.64 -25.52
N GLU A 437 -9.15 11.41 -24.51
CA GLU A 437 -7.92 11.18 -23.72
C GLU A 437 -8.09 9.98 -22.78
N ASN A 438 -9.26 9.83 -22.14
CA ASN A 438 -9.57 8.65 -21.32
C ASN A 438 -9.52 7.36 -22.15
N VAL A 439 -10.09 7.40 -23.35
CA VAL A 439 -10.06 6.29 -24.30
C VAL A 439 -8.63 5.96 -24.78
N ASP A 440 -7.81 6.97 -25.02
CA ASP A 440 -6.40 6.77 -25.38
C ASP A 440 -5.59 6.17 -24.21
N THR A 441 -5.97 6.46 -22.95
CA THR A 441 -5.31 5.89 -21.76
C THR A 441 -5.60 4.39 -21.71
N VAL A 442 -6.87 4.01 -21.83
CA VAL A 442 -7.29 2.61 -21.92
C VAL A 442 -6.57 1.92 -23.08
N THR A 443 -6.57 2.51 -24.28
CA THR A 443 -5.86 1.94 -25.45
C THR A 443 -4.39 1.65 -25.17
N THR A 444 -3.71 2.54 -24.44
CA THR A 444 -2.31 2.39 -24.07
C THR A 444 -2.13 1.24 -23.07
N LEU A 445 -3.00 1.13 -22.06
CA LEU A 445 -3.01 0.01 -21.10
C LEU A 445 -3.22 -1.34 -21.82
N VAL A 446 -4.16 -1.40 -22.76
CA VAL A 446 -4.44 -2.61 -23.56
C VAL A 446 -3.21 -3.05 -24.36
N ARG A 447 -2.47 -2.11 -24.97
CA ARG A 447 -1.21 -2.44 -25.67
C ARG A 447 -0.16 -3.03 -24.71
N GLY A 448 -0.12 -2.56 -23.46
CA GLY A 448 0.81 -3.02 -22.43
C GLY A 448 0.61 -4.46 -21.96
N LEU A 449 -0.54 -5.07 -22.28
CA LEU A 449 -0.80 -6.48 -21.95
C LEU A 449 0.16 -7.44 -22.68
N THR A 450 0.49 -7.12 -23.93
CA THR A 450 1.29 -8.00 -24.81
C THR A 450 2.65 -7.43 -25.19
N LEU A 451 2.91 -6.14 -24.96
CA LEU A 451 4.15 -5.50 -25.41
C LEU A 451 5.39 -6.00 -24.65
N TRP A 452 5.28 -6.09 -23.31
CA TRP A 452 6.34 -6.58 -22.44
C TRP A 452 5.76 -7.52 -21.39
N ASP A 453 6.47 -8.62 -21.11
CA ASP A 453 5.99 -9.62 -20.15
C ASP A 453 5.87 -9.07 -18.72
N ARG A 454 6.75 -8.13 -18.34
CA ARG A 454 6.75 -7.53 -17.00
C ARG A 454 5.64 -6.50 -16.78
N THR A 455 5.04 -5.95 -17.84
CA THR A 455 4.00 -4.91 -17.73
C THR A 455 2.59 -5.47 -17.68
N THR A 456 2.41 -6.77 -17.95
CA THR A 456 1.08 -7.40 -17.99
C THR A 456 0.32 -7.20 -16.68
N ILE A 457 0.93 -7.48 -15.52
CA ILE A 457 0.26 -7.39 -14.21
C ILE A 457 -0.19 -5.96 -13.91
N ALA A 458 0.70 -4.97 -14.04
CA ALA A 458 0.34 -3.57 -13.80
C ALA A 458 -0.77 -3.08 -14.74
N CYS A 459 -0.75 -3.49 -16.01
CA CYS A 459 -1.82 -3.15 -16.95
C CYS A 459 -3.15 -3.81 -16.57
N VAL A 460 -3.16 -5.08 -16.17
CA VAL A 460 -4.39 -5.77 -15.71
C VAL A 460 -4.95 -5.10 -14.46
N ASN A 461 -4.10 -4.73 -13.50
CA ASN A 461 -4.50 -4.03 -12.29
C ASN A 461 -5.08 -2.65 -12.61
N ALA A 462 -4.44 -1.88 -13.49
CA ALA A 462 -4.94 -0.59 -13.96
C ALA A 462 -6.27 -0.71 -14.73
N LEU A 463 -6.45 -1.78 -15.52
CA LEU A 463 -7.71 -2.06 -16.20
C LEU A 463 -8.81 -2.48 -15.22
N THR A 464 -8.45 -3.18 -14.14
CA THR A 464 -9.39 -3.51 -13.04
C THR A 464 -9.88 -2.24 -12.37
N LEU A 465 -9.00 -1.29 -12.05
CA LEU A 465 -9.39 0.04 -11.57
C LEU A 465 -10.26 0.79 -12.60
N SER A 466 -9.91 0.67 -13.89
CA SER A 466 -10.67 1.29 -14.98
C SER A 466 -12.09 0.75 -15.13
N CYS A 467 -12.39 -0.47 -14.67
CA CYS A 467 -13.77 -0.98 -14.63
C CYS A 467 -14.67 -0.11 -13.75
N TYR A 468 -14.14 0.41 -12.65
CA TYR A 468 -14.89 1.20 -11.68
C TYR A 468 -14.85 2.71 -12.02
N GLU A 469 -13.71 3.22 -12.47
CA GLU A 469 -13.53 4.67 -12.72
C GLU A 469 -13.83 5.08 -14.18
N LEU A 470 -13.63 4.19 -15.15
CA LEU A 470 -13.69 4.48 -16.59
C LEU A 470 -14.63 3.55 -17.39
N PRO A 471 -15.82 3.16 -16.89
CA PRO A 471 -16.65 2.13 -17.53
C PRO A 471 -16.96 2.46 -19.00
N VAL A 472 -17.39 3.70 -19.27
CA VAL A 472 -17.76 4.16 -20.63
C VAL A 472 -16.60 4.13 -21.62
N SER A 473 -15.36 4.38 -21.17
CA SER A 473 -14.17 4.34 -22.02
C SER A 473 -13.72 2.91 -22.27
N LEU A 474 -13.88 2.04 -21.26
CA LEU A 474 -13.52 0.63 -21.31
C LEU A 474 -14.43 -0.17 -22.26
N SER A 475 -15.74 0.11 -22.29
CA SER A 475 -16.73 -0.61 -23.11
C SER A 475 -16.32 -0.76 -24.58
N ARG A 476 -15.59 0.22 -25.14
CA ARG A 476 -15.14 0.20 -26.54
C ARG A 476 -14.18 -0.95 -26.85
N ASP A 477 -13.24 -1.23 -25.96
CA ASP A 477 -12.18 -2.23 -26.17
C ASP A 477 -12.37 -3.48 -25.32
N LEU A 478 -13.46 -3.57 -24.55
CA LEU A 478 -13.68 -4.61 -23.54
C LEU A 478 -13.59 -6.04 -24.09
N VAL A 479 -14.23 -6.30 -25.23
CA VAL A 479 -14.18 -7.61 -25.90
C VAL A 479 -12.74 -7.93 -26.33
N ARG A 480 -12.02 -6.94 -26.87
CA ARG A 480 -10.62 -7.10 -27.27
C ARG A 480 -9.71 -7.36 -26.07
N ILE A 481 -9.97 -6.71 -24.93
CA ILE A 481 -9.22 -6.90 -23.68
C ILE A 481 -9.34 -8.35 -23.23
N VAL A 482 -10.55 -8.88 -23.12
CA VAL A 482 -10.78 -10.27 -22.71
C VAL A 482 -10.17 -11.24 -23.71
N ALA A 483 -10.31 -10.99 -25.01
CA ALA A 483 -9.67 -11.81 -26.04
C ALA A 483 -8.14 -11.83 -25.90
N GLN A 484 -7.50 -10.71 -25.60
CA GLN A 484 -6.05 -10.68 -25.32
C GLN A 484 -5.71 -11.38 -24.01
N MET A 485 -6.53 -11.24 -22.96
CA MET A 485 -6.34 -11.96 -21.69
C MET A 485 -6.43 -13.49 -21.88
N SER A 486 -7.20 -13.98 -22.84
CA SER A 486 -7.24 -15.41 -23.18
C SER A 486 -5.90 -15.95 -23.71
N THR A 487 -5.06 -15.08 -24.29
CA THR A 487 -3.75 -15.47 -24.84
C THR A 487 -2.63 -15.52 -23.81
N ILE A 488 -2.80 -14.84 -22.67
CA ILE A 488 -1.79 -14.76 -21.60
C ILE A 488 -1.97 -15.83 -20.52
N VAL A 489 -2.95 -16.73 -20.67
CA VAL A 489 -3.29 -17.80 -19.72
C VAL A 489 -2.11 -18.72 -19.37
N THR A 490 -1.14 -18.84 -20.26
CA THR A 490 0.05 -19.68 -20.06
C THR A 490 1.03 -19.13 -19.01
N LYS A 491 0.85 -17.89 -18.57
CA LYS A 491 1.69 -17.24 -17.54
C LYS A 491 1.05 -17.40 -16.16
N SER A 492 1.64 -18.26 -15.32
CA SER A 492 1.13 -18.56 -13.97
C SER A 492 0.90 -17.32 -13.10
N ASP A 493 1.78 -16.32 -13.23
CA ASP A 493 1.84 -15.19 -12.29
C ASP A 493 0.75 -14.15 -12.60
N SER A 494 0.29 -14.05 -13.85
CA SER A 494 -0.80 -13.13 -14.23
C SER A 494 -2.20 -13.73 -14.03
N ALA A 495 -2.30 -15.04 -13.79
CA ALA A 495 -3.58 -15.75 -13.73
C ALA A 495 -4.53 -15.15 -12.70
N ILE A 496 -4.01 -14.86 -11.50
CA ILE A 496 -4.79 -14.30 -10.40
C ILE A 496 -5.35 -12.92 -10.77
N HIS A 497 -4.51 -12.02 -11.28
CA HIS A 497 -4.91 -10.67 -11.66
C HIS A 497 -5.98 -10.68 -12.78
N VAL A 498 -5.87 -11.61 -13.74
CA VAL A 498 -6.88 -11.77 -14.80
C VAL A 498 -8.20 -12.26 -14.22
N LEU A 499 -8.17 -13.22 -13.30
CA LEU A 499 -9.38 -13.70 -12.65
C LEU A 499 -10.00 -12.65 -11.72
N GLU A 500 -9.20 -11.85 -11.00
CA GLU A 500 -9.66 -10.70 -10.22
C GLU A 500 -10.34 -9.66 -11.11
N PHE A 501 -9.75 -9.34 -12.27
CA PHE A 501 -10.35 -8.47 -13.28
C PHE A 501 -11.71 -9.00 -13.74
N LEU A 502 -11.79 -10.30 -14.10
CA LEU A 502 -13.05 -10.92 -14.52
C LEU A 502 -14.08 -10.94 -13.39
N ALA A 503 -13.66 -11.22 -12.15
CA ALA A 503 -14.55 -11.18 -10.99
C ALA A 503 -15.11 -9.77 -10.75
N GLY A 504 -14.27 -8.73 -10.85
CA GLY A 504 -14.73 -7.34 -10.76
C GLY A 504 -15.67 -6.94 -11.89
N LEU A 505 -15.36 -7.36 -13.11
CA LEU A 505 -16.16 -7.08 -14.30
C LEU A 505 -17.57 -7.69 -14.21
N SER A 506 -17.71 -8.90 -13.64
CA SER A 506 -19.02 -9.56 -13.48
C SER A 506 -20.00 -8.83 -12.54
N ARG A 507 -19.49 -7.91 -11.71
CA ARG A 507 -20.29 -7.17 -10.71
C ARG A 507 -20.73 -5.80 -11.20
N ILE A 508 -20.42 -5.44 -12.45
CA ILE A 508 -20.76 -4.16 -13.06
C ILE A 508 -21.64 -4.42 -14.29
N ASP A 509 -22.96 -4.35 -14.10
CA ASP A 509 -23.96 -4.71 -15.11
C ASP A 509 -23.76 -3.97 -16.44
N GLU A 510 -23.41 -2.69 -16.41
CA GLU A 510 -23.18 -1.86 -17.60
C GLU A 510 -22.09 -2.44 -18.53
N LEU A 511 -21.08 -3.09 -17.95
CA LEU A 511 -19.97 -3.69 -18.67
C LEU A 511 -20.26 -5.12 -19.11
N VAL A 512 -20.96 -5.90 -18.29
CA VAL A 512 -21.39 -7.26 -18.65
C VAL A 512 -22.29 -7.24 -19.88
N ASN A 513 -23.19 -6.26 -19.97
CA ASN A 513 -24.11 -6.08 -21.10
C ASN A 513 -23.41 -5.76 -22.44
N GLN A 514 -22.09 -5.58 -22.48
CA GLN A 514 -21.36 -5.37 -23.73
C GLN A 514 -21.05 -6.68 -24.49
N PHE A 515 -21.08 -7.83 -23.80
CA PHE A 515 -20.72 -9.13 -24.40
C PHE A 515 -21.93 -9.78 -25.07
N HIS A 516 -21.79 -10.18 -26.33
CA HIS A 516 -22.87 -10.82 -27.08
C HIS A 516 -22.43 -12.12 -27.75
N GLY A 517 -23.31 -13.12 -27.78
CA GLY A 517 -23.11 -14.35 -28.55
C GLY A 517 -21.79 -15.07 -28.22
N ASP A 518 -20.90 -15.24 -29.20
CA ASP A 518 -19.65 -15.99 -29.01
C ASP A 518 -18.61 -15.24 -28.15
N GLU A 519 -18.77 -13.94 -27.92
CA GLU A 519 -17.88 -13.17 -27.03
C GLU A 519 -17.99 -13.64 -25.58
N ILE A 520 -19.20 -14.01 -25.15
CA ILE A 520 -19.47 -14.60 -23.83
C ILE A 520 -18.68 -15.91 -23.64
N LYS A 521 -18.59 -16.74 -24.69
CA LYS A 521 -17.78 -17.97 -24.64
C LYS A 521 -16.30 -17.68 -24.45
N THR A 522 -15.82 -16.51 -24.86
CA THR A 522 -14.42 -16.11 -24.70
C THR A 522 -14.09 -15.90 -23.22
N VAL A 523 -14.97 -15.26 -22.45
CA VAL A 523 -14.83 -15.07 -20.99
C VAL A 523 -14.72 -16.42 -20.28
N PHE A 524 -15.67 -17.32 -20.53
CA PHE A 524 -15.66 -18.66 -19.94
C PHE A 524 -14.46 -19.49 -20.45
N GLY A 525 -14.06 -19.30 -21.70
CA GLY A 525 -12.88 -19.93 -22.30
C GLY A 525 -11.59 -19.59 -21.56
N VAL A 526 -11.43 -18.35 -21.08
CA VAL A 526 -10.30 -17.95 -20.22
C VAL A 526 -10.29 -18.76 -18.93
N CYS A 527 -11.43 -18.84 -18.24
CA CYS A 527 -11.56 -19.59 -16.99
C CYS A 527 -11.29 -21.09 -17.20
N PHE A 528 -11.84 -21.68 -18.27
CA PHE A 528 -11.57 -23.08 -18.61
C PHE A 528 -10.10 -23.34 -18.91
N SER A 529 -9.43 -22.41 -19.59
CA SER A 529 -8.00 -22.54 -19.91
C SER A 529 -7.15 -22.54 -18.63
N TYR A 530 -7.50 -21.74 -17.62
CA TYR A 530 -6.85 -21.78 -16.29
C TYR A 530 -7.14 -23.07 -15.51
N ILE A 531 -8.39 -23.57 -15.59
CA ILE A 531 -8.75 -24.87 -15.01
C ILE A 531 -7.93 -26.00 -15.63
N ASP A 532 -7.83 -26.04 -16.96
CA ASP A 532 -7.07 -27.04 -17.70
C ASP A 532 -5.56 -26.94 -17.39
N TYR A 533 -5.03 -25.72 -17.27
CA TYR A 533 -3.65 -25.47 -16.85
C TYR A 533 -3.35 -25.99 -15.44
N ALA A 534 -4.21 -25.68 -14.47
CA ALA A 534 -4.06 -26.15 -13.09
C ALA A 534 -4.19 -27.68 -12.98
N ARG A 535 -5.08 -28.30 -13.79
CA ARG A 535 -5.21 -29.77 -13.89
C ARG A 535 -3.94 -30.42 -14.43
N GLY A 536 -3.37 -29.88 -15.51
CA GLY A 536 -2.13 -30.38 -16.10
C GLY A 536 -0.96 -30.39 -15.10
N LYS A 537 -0.81 -29.33 -14.32
CA LYS A 537 0.26 -29.23 -13.31
C LYS A 537 0.09 -30.25 -12.16
N LYS A 538 -1.13 -30.43 -11.64
CA LYS A 538 -1.42 -31.44 -10.61
C LYS A 538 -1.09 -32.87 -11.09
N PHE A 539 -1.34 -33.16 -12.37
CA PHE A 539 -1.01 -34.45 -12.96
C PHE A 539 0.51 -34.68 -13.07
N ASP A 540 1.26 -33.65 -13.47
CA ASP A 540 2.73 -33.71 -13.53
C ASP A 540 3.34 -33.93 -12.13
N GLU A 541 2.79 -33.30 -11.09
CA GLU A 541 3.20 -33.50 -9.70
C GLU A 541 2.89 -34.92 -9.21
N GLN A 542 1.69 -35.44 -9.48
CA GLN A 542 1.34 -36.82 -9.15
C GLN A 542 2.24 -37.84 -9.87
N ASN A 543 2.61 -37.61 -11.13
CA ASN A 543 3.54 -38.49 -11.84
C ASN A 543 4.97 -38.42 -11.31
N ARG A 544 5.45 -37.23 -10.90
CA ARG A 544 6.75 -37.09 -10.21
C ARG A 544 6.77 -37.84 -8.88
N SER A 545 5.69 -37.75 -8.10
CA SER A 545 5.57 -38.47 -6.83
C SER A 545 5.51 -39.99 -7.00
N ARG A 546 4.90 -40.49 -8.09
CA ARG A 546 4.87 -41.93 -8.44
C ARG A 546 6.22 -42.45 -8.91
N GLN A 547 7.06 -41.61 -9.53
CA GLN A 547 8.41 -41.99 -9.96
C GLN A 547 9.45 -41.94 -8.81
N ALA A 548 9.23 -41.10 -7.80
CA ALA A 548 10.06 -41.03 -6.59
C ALA A 548 9.58 -42.02 -5.52
N GLY A 549 9.70 -43.33 -5.78
CA GLY A 549 9.21 -44.40 -4.90
C GLY A 549 9.98 -44.58 -3.59
N GLY A 550 9.68 -43.78 -2.56
CA GLY A 550 10.10 -43.99 -1.17
C GLY A 550 8.91 -43.90 -0.21
N PRO A 551 8.87 -44.68 0.90
CA PRO A 551 7.76 -44.64 1.84
C PRO A 551 7.68 -43.26 2.52
N PRO A 552 6.48 -42.75 2.84
CA PRO A 552 6.34 -41.44 3.46
C PRO A 552 6.95 -41.50 4.86
N THR A 553 8.02 -40.73 5.09
CA THR A 553 8.56 -40.52 6.43
C THR A 553 7.55 -39.74 7.25
N ARG A 554 7.09 -40.35 8.35
CA ARG A 554 5.99 -39.89 9.21
C ARG A 554 6.30 -38.64 10.06
N ASN A 555 7.28 -37.83 9.67
CA ASN A 555 7.82 -36.71 10.46
C ASN A 555 7.82 -35.36 9.69
N SER A 556 6.73 -35.02 8.99
CA SER A 556 6.53 -33.66 8.47
C SER A 556 5.46 -32.87 9.24
N SER A 557 5.35 -33.11 10.55
CA SER A 557 4.43 -32.41 11.46
C SER A 557 5.11 -31.33 12.31
N ILE A 558 6.27 -30.82 11.86
CA ILE A 558 6.85 -29.60 12.43
C ILE A 558 6.71 -28.52 11.36
N VAL A 559 5.90 -27.52 11.68
CA VAL A 559 5.78 -26.28 10.94
C VAL A 559 7.16 -25.60 10.99
N ASP A 560 7.99 -25.83 9.97
CA ASP A 560 9.21 -25.05 9.79
C ASP A 560 8.79 -23.62 9.50
N SER A 561 9.01 -22.73 10.46
CA SER A 561 8.78 -21.28 10.40
C SER A 561 9.67 -20.55 9.37
N ASN A 562 10.36 -21.28 8.50
CA ASN A 562 11.25 -20.79 7.46
C ASN A 562 10.79 -21.19 6.05
N TYR A 563 9.52 -21.58 5.88
CA TYR A 563 8.95 -21.84 4.55
C TYR A 563 8.93 -20.54 3.72
N ARG A 564 9.79 -20.47 2.70
CA ARG A 564 9.67 -19.47 1.65
C ARG A 564 8.49 -19.87 0.77
N PRO A 565 7.58 -18.96 0.40
CA PRO A 565 6.46 -19.30 -0.47
C PRO A 565 7.02 -19.82 -1.81
N SER A 566 6.81 -21.11 -2.11
CA SER A 566 7.08 -21.62 -3.45
C SER A 566 5.89 -21.27 -4.35
N THR A 567 6.18 -21.02 -5.62
CA THR A 567 5.23 -20.85 -6.74
C THR A 567 4.35 -22.09 -7.00
N GLU A 568 4.31 -23.04 -6.07
CA GLU A 568 3.62 -24.33 -6.18
C GLU A 568 2.16 -24.26 -5.74
N ASP A 569 1.79 -23.35 -4.83
CA ASP A 569 0.42 -23.30 -4.26
C ASP A 569 -0.54 -22.29 -4.94
N ILE A 570 -0.01 -21.40 -5.79
CA ILE A 570 -0.80 -20.46 -6.63
C ILE A 570 -1.87 -21.18 -7.52
N PRO A 571 -1.57 -22.34 -8.14
CA PRO A 571 -2.53 -23.05 -8.99
C PRO A 571 -3.81 -23.50 -8.29
N GLN A 572 -3.77 -23.86 -7.00
CA GLN A 572 -4.98 -24.29 -6.28
C GLN A 572 -5.96 -23.12 -6.07
N TYR A 573 -5.44 -21.93 -5.80
CA TYR A 573 -6.27 -20.74 -5.72
C TYR A 573 -6.82 -20.34 -7.08
N VAL A 574 -5.97 -20.29 -8.12
CA VAL A 574 -6.39 -20.03 -9.51
C VAL A 574 -7.49 -21.02 -9.92
N PHE A 575 -7.37 -22.27 -9.51
CA PHE A 575 -8.36 -23.30 -9.73
C PHE A 575 -9.70 -22.97 -9.07
N ALA A 576 -9.73 -22.72 -7.76
CA ALA A 576 -10.96 -22.37 -7.03
C ALA A 576 -11.60 -21.08 -7.57
N LEU A 577 -10.81 -20.02 -7.73
CA LEU A 577 -11.27 -18.72 -8.22
C LEU A 577 -11.86 -18.82 -9.64
N SER A 578 -11.34 -19.69 -10.50
CA SER A 578 -11.90 -19.89 -11.85
C SER A 578 -13.35 -20.38 -11.81
N TYR A 579 -13.70 -21.31 -10.91
CA TYR A 579 -15.09 -21.78 -10.75
C TYR A 579 -16.00 -20.70 -10.16
N HIS A 580 -15.49 -19.92 -9.20
CA HIS A 580 -16.23 -18.76 -8.67
C HIS A 580 -16.51 -17.73 -9.76
N VAL A 581 -15.52 -17.36 -10.57
CA VAL A 581 -15.68 -16.42 -11.69
C VAL A 581 -16.69 -16.95 -12.70
N ILE A 582 -16.63 -18.23 -13.08
CA ILE A 582 -17.63 -18.86 -13.97
C ILE A 582 -19.04 -18.69 -13.40
N THR A 583 -19.21 -18.91 -12.10
CA THR A 583 -20.52 -18.85 -11.46
C THR A 583 -21.06 -17.42 -11.43
N PHE A 584 -20.26 -16.43 -10.99
CA PHE A 584 -20.66 -15.03 -10.96
C PHE A 584 -20.99 -14.49 -12.35
N TRP A 585 -20.17 -14.80 -13.34
CA TRP A 585 -20.45 -14.41 -14.72
C TRP A 585 -21.75 -15.00 -15.21
N PHE A 586 -22.01 -16.29 -14.96
CA PHE A 586 -23.25 -16.92 -15.39
C PHE A 586 -24.47 -16.26 -14.76
N LEU A 587 -24.38 -15.90 -13.47
CA LEU A 587 -25.44 -15.20 -12.74
C LEU A 587 -25.70 -13.79 -13.28
N ALA A 588 -24.67 -13.11 -13.78
CA ALA A 588 -24.78 -11.76 -14.37
C ALA A 588 -25.37 -11.75 -15.79
N LEU A 589 -25.45 -12.91 -16.47
CA LEU A 589 -26.01 -12.99 -17.83
C LEU A 589 -27.54 -12.86 -17.86
N SER A 590 -28.08 -12.43 -19.00
CA SER A 590 -29.51 -12.44 -19.28
C SER A 590 -30.08 -13.88 -19.25
N LYS A 591 -31.38 -14.03 -18.94
CA LYS A 591 -32.04 -15.35 -18.93
C LYS A 591 -32.02 -16.06 -20.28
N GLU A 592 -31.98 -15.31 -21.38
CA GLU A 592 -31.89 -15.86 -22.73
C GLU A 592 -30.49 -16.42 -23.01
N ASP A 593 -29.44 -15.65 -22.66
CA ASP A 593 -28.05 -16.07 -22.82
C ASP A 593 -27.70 -17.25 -21.90
N GLN A 594 -28.21 -17.24 -20.66
CA GLN A 594 -28.09 -18.37 -19.74
C GLN A 594 -28.57 -19.68 -20.40
N LYS A 595 -29.76 -19.70 -21.01
CA LYS A 595 -30.31 -20.88 -21.70
C LYS A 595 -29.51 -21.27 -22.94
N ARG A 596 -29.05 -20.28 -23.70
CA ARG A 596 -28.29 -20.51 -24.95
C ARG A 596 -26.92 -21.12 -24.69
N HIS A 597 -26.22 -20.67 -23.66
CA HIS A 597 -24.84 -21.06 -23.39
C HIS A 597 -24.70 -22.25 -22.43
N PHE A 598 -25.73 -22.54 -21.63
CA PHE A 598 -25.71 -23.64 -20.66
C PHE A 598 -25.31 -25.01 -21.23
N PRO A 599 -25.86 -25.51 -22.36
CA PRO A 599 -25.51 -26.83 -22.88
C PRO A 599 -24.02 -26.98 -23.23
N TRP A 600 -23.40 -25.91 -23.73
CA TRP A 600 -21.98 -25.90 -24.05
C TRP A 600 -21.12 -25.89 -22.78
N MET A 601 -21.50 -25.10 -21.77
CA MET A 601 -20.80 -25.04 -20.49
C MET A 601 -20.89 -26.36 -19.73
N GLU A 602 -22.07 -26.98 -19.72
CA GLU A 602 -22.29 -28.30 -19.12
C GLU A 602 -21.37 -29.35 -19.73
N GLN A 603 -21.33 -29.43 -21.07
CA GLN A 603 -20.46 -30.38 -21.76
C GLN A 603 -18.96 -30.15 -21.45
N ARG A 604 -18.53 -28.89 -21.33
CA ARG A 604 -17.13 -28.56 -21.02
C ARG A 604 -16.78 -28.85 -19.56
N LEU A 605 -17.63 -28.48 -18.62
CA LEU A 605 -17.39 -28.66 -17.18
C LEU A 605 -17.41 -30.14 -16.78
N LEU A 606 -18.37 -30.91 -17.30
CA LEU A 606 -18.50 -32.34 -17.02
C LEU A 606 -17.58 -33.21 -17.87
N SER A 607 -16.63 -32.62 -18.60
CA SER A 607 -15.60 -33.38 -19.30
C SER A 607 -14.77 -34.16 -18.27
N PRO A 608 -14.65 -35.50 -18.41
CA PRO A 608 -13.89 -36.30 -17.48
C PRO A 608 -12.41 -35.90 -17.56
N ASP A 609 -11.74 -35.97 -16.42
CA ASP A 609 -10.29 -35.79 -16.36
C ASP A 609 -9.55 -36.96 -17.04
N GLN A 610 -8.22 -36.90 -17.06
CA GLN A 610 -7.40 -37.98 -17.64
C GLN A 610 -7.55 -39.33 -16.91
N SER A 611 -8.15 -39.36 -15.70
CA SER A 611 -8.47 -40.57 -14.94
C SER A 611 -9.87 -41.13 -15.24
N GLY A 612 -10.66 -40.43 -16.06
CA GLY A 612 -12.03 -40.81 -16.41
C GLY A 612 -13.08 -40.37 -15.40
N GLN A 613 -12.71 -39.60 -14.35
CA GLN A 613 -13.64 -39.11 -13.34
C GLN A 613 -14.01 -37.65 -13.59
N VAL A 614 -15.27 -37.31 -13.29
CA VAL A 614 -15.72 -35.92 -13.28
C VAL A 614 -15.47 -35.34 -11.90
N LEU A 615 -14.88 -34.15 -11.87
CA LEU A 615 -14.54 -33.49 -10.62
C LEU A 615 -15.79 -33.00 -9.88
N ASP A 616 -15.81 -33.19 -8.56
CA ASP A 616 -16.88 -32.69 -7.68
C ASP A 616 -17.16 -31.19 -7.84
N GLU A 617 -16.13 -30.34 -7.97
CA GLU A 617 -16.30 -28.89 -8.17
C GLU A 617 -17.07 -28.57 -9.46
N ALA A 618 -16.85 -29.36 -10.52
CA ALA A 618 -17.57 -29.19 -11.77
C ALA A 618 -19.04 -29.62 -11.65
N ILE A 619 -19.30 -30.72 -10.94
CA ILE A 619 -20.66 -31.22 -10.69
C ILE A 619 -21.47 -30.17 -9.92
N VAL A 620 -20.92 -29.65 -8.82
CA VAL A 620 -21.65 -28.67 -8.00
C VAL A 620 -21.87 -27.34 -8.73
N THR A 621 -20.91 -26.91 -9.54
CA THR A 621 -21.05 -25.69 -10.35
C THR A 621 -22.14 -25.87 -11.41
N VAL A 622 -22.18 -27.02 -12.10
CA VAL A 622 -23.23 -27.31 -13.08
C VAL A 622 -24.61 -27.44 -12.42
N ASP A 623 -24.72 -28.04 -11.23
CA ASP A 623 -25.98 -28.15 -10.49
C ASP A 623 -26.54 -26.76 -10.15
N HIS A 624 -25.66 -25.85 -9.71
CA HIS A 624 -26.02 -24.47 -9.44
C HIS A 624 -26.48 -23.72 -10.70
N ILE A 625 -25.68 -23.76 -11.77
CA ILE A 625 -25.99 -23.12 -13.06
C ILE A 625 -27.32 -23.64 -13.62
N TRP A 626 -27.53 -24.96 -13.57
CA TRP A 626 -28.79 -25.60 -13.98
C TRP A 626 -29.98 -25.05 -13.19
N ARG A 627 -29.89 -24.99 -11.86
CA ARG A 627 -30.97 -24.46 -11.00
C ARG A 627 -31.38 -23.04 -11.42
N VAL A 628 -30.39 -22.18 -11.68
CA VAL A 628 -30.62 -20.80 -12.13
C VAL A 628 -31.31 -20.73 -13.50
N THR A 629 -30.96 -21.62 -14.44
CA THR A 629 -31.58 -21.67 -15.78
C THR A 629 -33.03 -22.10 -15.77
N VAL A 630 -33.41 -23.00 -14.85
CA VAL A 630 -34.77 -23.54 -14.72
C VAL A 630 -35.71 -22.56 -13.99
N GLY A 631 -35.18 -21.46 -13.45
CA GLY A 631 -35.99 -20.42 -12.80
C GLY A 631 -36.47 -20.80 -11.39
N LYS A 632 -35.84 -21.79 -10.76
CA LYS A 632 -36.00 -22.04 -9.33
C LYS A 632 -35.37 -20.89 -8.54
N ASP A 633 -36.00 -20.49 -7.44
CA ASP A 633 -35.45 -19.46 -6.56
C ASP A 633 -34.03 -19.84 -6.17
N VAL A 634 -33.15 -18.84 -6.26
CA VAL A 634 -31.73 -19.05 -6.05
C VAL A 634 -31.48 -19.14 -4.56
N VAL A 635 -31.39 -20.38 -4.08
CA VAL A 635 -30.81 -20.71 -2.78
C VAL A 635 -31.60 -20.16 -1.58
N LYS A 636 -32.62 -20.91 -1.13
CA LYS A 636 -33.22 -20.67 0.19
C LYS A 636 -32.50 -21.54 1.23
N PRO A 637 -31.84 -20.95 2.25
CA PRO A 637 -31.66 -21.68 3.50
C PRO A 637 -33.06 -21.97 4.05
N LEU A 638 -33.33 -23.21 4.48
CA LEU A 638 -34.57 -23.48 5.20
C LEU A 638 -34.62 -22.54 6.40
N PRO A 639 -35.69 -21.76 6.61
CA PRO A 639 -35.93 -21.16 7.91
C PRO A 639 -35.93 -22.29 8.95
N LEU A 640 -35.28 -22.07 10.10
CA LEU A 640 -35.35 -22.97 11.27
C LEU A 640 -36.78 -23.09 11.86
N GLU A 641 -37.79 -22.50 11.22
CA GLU A 641 -39.19 -22.64 11.61
C GLU A 641 -39.87 -23.67 10.73
N LEU A 642 -40.21 -24.82 11.33
CA LEU A 642 -41.41 -25.52 10.91
C LEU A 642 -42.54 -24.47 10.98
N GLY A 643 -43.07 -24.09 9.81
CA GLY A 643 -44.36 -23.44 9.76
C GLY A 643 -45.34 -24.28 10.58
N THR A 644 -45.87 -23.68 11.64
CA THR A 644 -47.01 -24.20 12.38
C THR A 644 -48.22 -24.15 11.44
N THR A 645 -48.38 -25.17 10.60
CA THR A 645 -49.71 -25.58 10.17
C THR A 645 -50.22 -26.50 11.27
N GLU A 646 -51.22 -26.01 12.00
CA GLU A 646 -52.01 -26.77 12.96
C GLU A 646 -52.72 -27.93 12.22
N SER A 647 -51.99 -29.01 11.96
CA SER A 647 -52.52 -30.32 11.60
C SER A 647 -52.31 -31.24 12.80
N SER A 648 -53.38 -31.84 13.31
CA SER A 648 -53.36 -32.68 14.51
C SER A 648 -52.76 -34.08 14.28
N ALA A 649 -52.45 -34.45 13.04
CA ALA A 649 -51.89 -35.75 12.66
C ALA A 649 -50.50 -35.61 12.01
N ASP A 650 -49.57 -36.48 12.41
CA ASP A 650 -48.24 -36.55 11.82
C ASP A 650 -48.33 -36.97 10.34
N PRO A 651 -47.72 -36.23 9.39
CA PRO A 651 -47.79 -36.57 7.98
C PRO A 651 -47.01 -37.85 7.67
N VAL A 652 -47.54 -38.65 6.73
CA VAL A 652 -46.82 -39.81 6.20
C VAL A 652 -45.63 -39.32 5.39
N THR A 653 -44.42 -39.63 5.86
CA THR A 653 -43.17 -39.09 5.29
C THR A 653 -42.30 -40.21 4.75
N GLN A 654 -41.77 -40.01 3.54
CA GLN A 654 -40.78 -40.92 2.95
C GLN A 654 -39.69 -40.13 2.24
N THR A 655 -38.47 -40.66 2.26
CA THR A 655 -37.29 -39.99 1.71
C THR A 655 -36.53 -40.92 0.77
N TRP A 656 -36.20 -40.41 -0.42
CA TRP A 656 -35.37 -41.07 -1.43
C TRP A 656 -34.05 -40.32 -1.58
N VAL A 657 -32.97 -41.07 -1.80
CA VAL A 657 -31.64 -40.52 -2.03
C VAL A 657 -31.09 -41.07 -3.33
N SER A 658 -30.81 -40.15 -4.26
CA SER A 658 -30.02 -40.42 -5.45
C SER A 658 -28.56 -40.01 -5.24
N GLU A 659 -27.74 -40.07 -6.29
CA GLU A 659 -26.35 -39.59 -6.22
C GLU A 659 -26.25 -38.08 -5.97
N PHE A 660 -27.23 -37.30 -6.45
CA PHE A 660 -27.16 -35.83 -6.49
C PHE A 660 -28.27 -35.14 -5.68
N CYS A 661 -29.30 -35.86 -5.26
CA CYS A 661 -30.49 -35.30 -4.64
C CYS A 661 -31.03 -36.15 -3.49
N ILE A 662 -31.51 -35.51 -2.44
CA ILE A 662 -32.33 -36.11 -1.39
C ILE A 662 -33.75 -35.53 -1.52
N LEU A 663 -34.71 -36.38 -1.87
CA LEU A 663 -36.10 -36.00 -2.04
C LEU A 663 -36.91 -36.49 -0.85
N THR A 664 -37.60 -35.60 -0.15
CA THR A 664 -38.54 -35.96 0.93
C THR A 664 -39.95 -35.55 0.53
N ILE A 665 -40.89 -36.49 0.59
CA ILE A 665 -42.31 -36.23 0.35
C ILE A 665 -43.05 -36.47 1.65
N LYS A 666 -43.82 -35.48 2.09
CA LYS A 666 -44.73 -35.57 3.23
C LYS A 666 -46.17 -35.44 2.73
N CYS A 667 -47.01 -36.38 3.11
CA CYS A 667 -48.42 -36.41 2.73
C CYS A 667 -49.28 -36.22 3.99
N HIS A 668 -50.05 -35.13 4.02
CA HIS A 668 -51.05 -34.86 5.04
C HIS A 668 -52.38 -35.47 4.59
N LEU A 669 -52.80 -36.54 5.26
CA LEU A 669 -53.99 -37.29 4.88
C LEU A 669 -55.30 -36.52 5.12
N ASP A 670 -55.28 -35.55 6.04
CA ASP A 670 -56.47 -34.81 6.48
C ASP A 670 -56.97 -33.80 5.44
N ASN A 671 -56.06 -33.16 4.72
CA ASN A 671 -56.36 -32.07 3.77
C ASN A 671 -55.84 -32.35 2.34
N GLY A 672 -55.22 -33.51 2.10
CA GLY A 672 -54.63 -33.87 0.81
C GLY A 672 -53.42 -33.04 0.42
N LEU A 673 -52.82 -32.30 1.37
CA LEU A 673 -51.64 -31.48 1.14
C LEU A 673 -50.40 -32.36 1.01
N VAL A 674 -49.64 -32.15 -0.06
CA VAL A 674 -48.35 -32.79 -0.30
C VAL A 674 -47.26 -31.74 -0.21
N GLU A 675 -46.32 -31.94 0.71
CA GLU A 675 -45.08 -31.15 0.80
C GLU A 675 -43.93 -31.95 0.20
N VAL A 676 -43.21 -31.33 -0.72
CA VAL A 676 -42.03 -31.89 -1.36
C VAL A 676 -40.82 -31.03 -1.02
N ILE A 677 -39.81 -31.65 -0.42
CA ILE A 677 -38.54 -31.03 -0.06
C ILE A 677 -37.43 -31.68 -0.88
N GLU A 678 -36.85 -30.93 -1.82
CA GLU A 678 -35.77 -31.36 -2.69
C GLU A 678 -34.45 -30.76 -2.21
N ARG A 679 -33.52 -31.59 -1.74
CA ARG A 679 -32.21 -31.18 -1.21
C ARG A 679 -31.11 -31.53 -2.19
N ARG A 680 -30.41 -30.53 -2.70
CA ARG A 680 -29.25 -30.66 -3.59
C ARG A 680 -28.01 -29.99 -3.01
N SER A 681 -26.87 -30.17 -3.68
CA SER A 681 -25.63 -29.46 -3.34
C SER A 681 -25.79 -27.94 -3.44
N SER A 682 -26.45 -27.45 -4.50
CA SER A 682 -26.71 -26.02 -4.72
C SER A 682 -27.77 -25.39 -3.82
N GLY A 683 -28.49 -26.18 -3.00
CA GLY A 683 -29.47 -25.67 -2.04
C GLY A 683 -30.68 -26.58 -1.87
N THR A 684 -31.69 -26.11 -1.14
CA THR A 684 -32.92 -26.86 -0.86
C THR A 684 -34.12 -26.12 -1.44
N ASP A 685 -35.05 -26.84 -2.08
CA ASP A 685 -36.32 -26.33 -2.58
C ASP A 685 -37.48 -26.96 -1.80
N GLU A 686 -38.47 -26.15 -1.45
CA GLU A 686 -39.73 -26.61 -0.85
C GLU A 686 -40.89 -26.23 -1.77
N SER A 687 -41.75 -27.20 -2.06
CA SER A 687 -42.96 -26.99 -2.84
C SER A 687 -44.13 -27.71 -2.19
N HIS A 688 -45.32 -27.14 -2.30
CA HIS A 688 -46.53 -27.74 -1.80
C HIS A 688 -47.61 -27.73 -2.87
N PHE A 689 -48.40 -28.79 -2.94
CA PHE A 689 -49.57 -28.87 -3.80
C PHE A 689 -50.63 -29.75 -3.17
N VAL A 690 -51.89 -29.55 -3.56
CA VAL A 690 -52.99 -30.41 -3.14
C VAL A 690 -53.14 -31.54 -4.15
N TYR A 691 -53.12 -32.78 -3.68
CA TYR A 691 -53.31 -33.94 -4.54
C TYR A 691 -54.80 -34.10 -4.88
N ALA A 692 -55.13 -34.09 -6.18
CA ALA A 692 -56.49 -34.22 -6.70
C ALA A 692 -56.74 -35.58 -7.40
N GLY A 693 -55.91 -36.59 -7.13
CA GLY A 693 -56.02 -37.91 -7.75
C GLY A 693 -57.11 -38.79 -7.13
N SER A 694 -57.50 -39.84 -7.86
CA SER A 694 -58.51 -40.82 -7.44
C SER A 694 -57.96 -41.94 -6.54
N GLU A 695 -56.64 -42.10 -6.49
CA GLU A 695 -55.93 -43.11 -5.69
C GLU A 695 -55.64 -42.62 -4.26
N PRO A 696 -55.47 -43.53 -3.27
CA PRO A 696 -55.13 -43.14 -1.91
C PRO A 696 -53.76 -42.44 -1.89
N LEU A 697 -53.72 -41.27 -1.26
CA LEU A 697 -52.51 -40.45 -1.17
C LEU A 697 -51.39 -41.22 -0.46
N SER A 698 -50.32 -41.55 -1.19
CA SER A 698 -49.12 -42.16 -0.63
C SER A 698 -47.85 -41.49 -1.20
N PRO A 699 -46.80 -41.30 -0.39
CA PRO A 699 -45.53 -40.73 -0.87
C PRO A 699 -44.93 -41.50 -2.06
N ASP A 700 -45.00 -42.83 -2.02
CA ASP A 700 -44.51 -43.72 -3.10
C ASP A 700 -45.20 -43.45 -4.44
N LEU A 701 -46.53 -43.29 -4.44
CA LEU A 701 -47.30 -43.00 -5.64
C LEU A 701 -46.85 -41.66 -6.26
N ILE A 702 -46.74 -40.61 -5.44
CA ILE A 702 -46.29 -39.29 -5.90
C ILE A 702 -44.86 -39.35 -6.46
N TYR A 703 -43.98 -40.11 -5.82
CA TYR A 703 -42.62 -40.32 -6.31
C TYR A 703 -42.61 -40.96 -7.69
N GLN A 704 -43.35 -42.05 -7.89
CA GLN A 704 -43.40 -42.76 -9.18
C GLN A 704 -44.02 -41.91 -10.29
N GLU A 705 -45.10 -41.19 -10.01
CA GLU A 705 -45.80 -40.36 -11.00
C GLU A 705 -44.99 -39.14 -11.45
N ARG A 706 -44.24 -38.50 -10.54
CA ARG A 706 -43.67 -37.17 -10.78
C ARG A 706 -42.15 -37.06 -10.71
N PHE A 707 -41.48 -37.95 -9.96
CA PHE A 707 -40.07 -37.75 -9.60
C PHE A 707 -39.14 -38.89 -9.97
N ALA A 708 -39.64 -40.11 -10.23
CA ALA A 708 -38.81 -41.27 -10.53
C ALA A 708 -37.86 -41.06 -11.73
N THR A 709 -38.30 -40.32 -12.75
CA THR A 709 -37.48 -39.99 -13.94
C THR A 709 -36.73 -38.65 -13.82
N ALA A 710 -37.11 -37.80 -12.85
CA ALA A 710 -36.63 -36.42 -12.74
C ALA A 710 -35.70 -36.18 -11.54
N ILE A 711 -35.56 -37.14 -10.60
CA ILE A 711 -34.81 -36.96 -9.34
C ILE A 711 -33.34 -36.54 -9.54
N ASN A 712 -32.69 -37.00 -10.61
CA ASN A 712 -31.31 -36.62 -10.91
C ASN A 712 -31.18 -35.28 -11.63
N GLY A 713 -32.29 -34.62 -11.99
CA GLY A 713 -32.29 -33.37 -12.74
C GLY A 713 -31.64 -33.56 -14.11
N ASN A 714 -30.60 -32.80 -14.41
CA ASN A 714 -29.87 -32.89 -15.68
C ASN A 714 -28.76 -33.95 -15.69
N PHE A 715 -28.44 -34.55 -14.54
CA PHE A 715 -27.33 -35.50 -14.43
C PHE A 715 -27.76 -36.92 -14.79
N LYS A 716 -26.92 -37.61 -15.56
CA LYS A 716 -27.04 -39.06 -15.76
C LYS A 716 -26.40 -39.78 -14.57
N SER A 717 -27.10 -40.74 -14.01
CA SER A 717 -26.57 -41.63 -12.98
C SER A 717 -27.03 -43.06 -13.26
N ASP A 718 -26.08 -43.99 -13.31
CA ASP A 718 -26.35 -45.43 -13.44
C ASP A 718 -26.67 -46.07 -12.07
N LEU A 719 -26.66 -45.26 -11.01
CA LEU A 719 -26.87 -45.70 -9.64
C LEU A 719 -28.37 -45.71 -9.28
N GLU A 720 -28.84 -46.84 -8.75
CA GLU A 720 -30.21 -46.96 -8.25
C GLU A 720 -30.47 -46.01 -7.07
N VAL A 721 -31.70 -45.50 -7.01
CA VAL A 721 -32.19 -44.63 -5.94
C VAL A 721 -32.46 -45.46 -4.69
N VAL A 722 -31.99 -44.99 -3.54
CA VAL A 722 -32.11 -45.68 -2.25
C VAL A 722 -33.22 -45.04 -1.41
N ILE A 723 -34.10 -45.86 -0.84
CA ILE A 723 -35.11 -45.39 0.13
C ILE A 723 -34.45 -45.31 1.51
N LEU A 724 -34.53 -44.16 2.17
CA LEU A 724 -34.03 -44.01 3.52
C LEU A 724 -35.06 -44.47 4.55
N PRO A 725 -34.65 -45.23 5.58
CA PRO A 725 -35.56 -45.63 6.64
C PRO A 725 -35.89 -44.42 7.53
N THR A 726 -37.12 -44.33 8.00
CA THR A 726 -37.63 -43.26 8.89
C THR A 726 -37.15 -43.44 10.34
N THR A 727 -35.83 -43.47 10.56
CA THR A 727 -35.20 -43.60 11.88
C THR A 727 -34.72 -42.26 12.45
N ASP A 728 -34.51 -42.19 13.76
CA ASP A 728 -33.90 -41.02 14.41
C ASP A 728 -32.50 -40.70 13.88
N ALA A 729 -31.74 -41.72 13.46
CA ALA A 729 -30.43 -41.52 12.86
C ALA A 729 -30.53 -40.79 11.50
N THR A 730 -31.50 -41.18 10.67
CA THR A 730 -31.79 -40.51 9.39
C THR A 730 -32.25 -39.07 9.63
N ARG A 731 -33.16 -38.84 10.57
CA ARG A 731 -33.64 -37.48 10.92
C ARG A 731 -32.49 -36.58 11.38
N ARG A 732 -31.59 -37.10 12.23
CA ARG A 732 -30.38 -36.36 12.64
C ARG A 732 -29.46 -36.06 11.46
N ALA A 733 -29.24 -37.02 10.56
CA ALA A 733 -28.37 -36.82 9.41
C ALA A 733 -28.94 -35.76 8.44
N LEU A 734 -30.25 -35.77 8.19
CA LEU A 734 -30.92 -34.72 7.41
C LEU A 734 -30.83 -33.35 8.11
N GLY A 735 -31.00 -33.31 9.43
CA GLY A 735 -30.83 -32.08 10.22
C GLY A 735 -29.39 -31.55 10.19
N ILE A 736 -28.37 -32.42 10.12
CA ILE A 736 -26.98 -31.99 9.92
C ILE A 736 -26.81 -31.42 8.51
N PHE A 737 -27.35 -32.08 7.49
CA PHE A 737 -27.29 -31.59 6.10
C PHE A 737 -27.96 -30.22 5.95
N ASP A 738 -29.13 -30.03 6.54
CA ASP A 738 -29.88 -28.77 6.45
C ASP A 738 -29.16 -27.60 7.15
N ARG A 739 -28.23 -27.88 8.08
CA ARG A 739 -27.36 -26.86 8.71
C ARG A 739 -26.17 -26.47 7.84
N ILE A 740 -25.80 -27.26 6.83
CA ILE A 740 -24.73 -26.90 5.90
C ILE A 740 -25.32 -25.91 4.90
N SER A 741 -24.94 -24.65 5.05
CA SER A 741 -25.44 -23.58 4.17
C SER A 741 -25.08 -23.85 2.70
N PRO A 742 -26.02 -23.62 1.77
CA PRO A 742 -25.72 -23.53 0.34
C PRO A 742 -25.19 -22.15 -0.10
N ILE A 743 -24.95 -21.23 0.83
CA ILE A 743 -24.34 -19.91 0.62
C ILE A 743 -22.97 -19.88 1.29
N ASP A 744 -21.97 -19.39 0.58
CA ASP A 744 -20.62 -19.17 1.13
C ASP A 744 -20.61 -17.92 2.02
N PHE A 745 -20.25 -18.09 3.29
CA PHE A 745 -20.15 -16.99 4.24
C PHE A 745 -18.71 -16.54 4.41
N PHE A 746 -18.46 -15.27 4.09
CA PHE A 746 -17.21 -14.57 4.35
C PHE A 746 -17.39 -13.57 5.49
N LYS A 747 -16.26 -13.15 6.05
CA LYS A 747 -16.23 -12.15 7.12
C LYS A 747 -15.03 -11.23 6.93
N ALA A 748 -15.17 -9.95 7.23
CA ALA A 748 -14.06 -9.01 7.19
C ALA A 748 -14.20 -7.94 8.28
N GLY A 749 -13.09 -7.58 8.92
CA GLY A 749 -13.10 -6.49 9.90
C GLY A 749 -13.14 -5.12 9.25
N VAL A 750 -13.74 -4.13 9.93
CA VAL A 750 -13.70 -2.72 9.52
C VAL A 750 -13.25 -1.88 10.70
N ILE A 751 -12.09 -1.23 10.55
CA ILE A 751 -11.40 -0.52 11.63
C ILE A 751 -11.19 0.94 11.23
N TYR A 752 -11.59 1.86 12.09
CA TYR A 752 -11.38 3.30 11.90
C TYR A 752 -10.22 3.78 12.78
N ILE A 753 -9.21 4.40 12.17
CA ILE A 753 -8.08 5.04 12.87
C ILE A 753 -8.27 6.54 12.79
N GLY A 754 -8.44 7.19 13.94
CA GLY A 754 -8.58 8.63 14.06
C GLY A 754 -7.24 9.38 14.01
N GLU A 755 -7.33 10.71 13.99
CA GLU A 755 -6.18 11.62 13.91
C GLU A 755 -5.12 11.31 14.98
N ASN A 756 -3.86 11.16 14.57
CA ASN A 756 -2.70 10.84 15.41
C ASN A 756 -2.78 9.54 16.25
N GLN A 757 -3.79 8.66 16.04
CA GLN A 757 -3.86 7.39 16.73
C GLN A 757 -2.89 6.37 16.11
N THR A 758 -2.10 5.71 16.95
CA THR A 758 -1.14 4.66 16.53
C THR A 758 -1.24 3.38 17.36
N HIS A 759 -1.85 3.43 18.54
CA HIS A 759 -1.90 2.29 19.46
C HIS A 759 -3.21 1.52 19.35
N GLU A 760 -3.14 0.19 19.32
CA GLU A 760 -4.29 -0.73 19.16
C GLU A 760 -5.48 -0.38 20.07
N HIS A 761 -5.25 -0.24 21.38
CA HIS A 761 -6.33 -0.01 22.34
C HIS A 761 -7.05 1.34 22.12
N GLU A 762 -6.33 2.38 21.70
CA GLU A 762 -6.91 3.70 21.40
C GLU A 762 -7.80 3.62 20.17
N ILE A 763 -7.37 2.86 19.16
CA ILE A 763 -8.09 2.66 17.92
C ILE A 763 -9.37 1.85 18.15
N LEU A 764 -9.27 0.71 18.84
CA LEU A 764 -10.43 -0.16 19.11
C LEU A 764 -11.46 0.51 20.04
N ALA A 765 -11.04 1.46 20.86
CA ALA A 765 -11.95 2.22 21.72
C ALA A 765 -12.87 3.19 20.95
N ASN A 766 -12.61 3.46 19.66
CA ASN A 766 -13.45 4.32 18.83
C ASN A 766 -14.89 3.77 18.73
N VAL A 767 -15.88 4.67 18.90
CA VAL A 767 -17.34 4.36 18.82
C VAL A 767 -18.03 5.08 17.65
N SER A 768 -17.29 5.88 16.91
CA SER A 768 -17.75 6.60 15.72
C SER A 768 -16.55 6.97 14.87
N GLY A 769 -16.70 6.99 13.56
CA GLY A 769 -15.69 7.54 12.66
C GLY A 769 -16.07 8.92 12.12
N SER A 770 -15.31 9.37 11.13
CA SER A 770 -15.54 10.59 10.38
C SER A 770 -16.78 10.52 9.47
N PRO A 771 -17.34 11.67 9.04
CA PRO A 771 -18.41 11.72 8.03
C PRO A 771 -18.15 10.92 6.74
N ASP A 772 -16.96 11.00 6.15
CA ASP A 772 -16.58 10.18 4.98
C ASP A 772 -16.52 8.68 5.30
N TYR A 773 -15.98 8.29 6.46
CA TYR A 773 -16.02 6.91 6.93
C TYR A 773 -17.46 6.39 7.03
N ASN A 774 -18.38 7.20 7.59
CA ASN A 774 -19.78 6.81 7.74
C ASN A 774 -20.47 6.61 6.38
N LEU A 775 -20.15 7.45 5.39
CA LEU A 775 -20.65 7.29 4.02
C LEU A 775 -20.02 6.08 3.31
N PHE A 776 -18.72 5.87 3.51
CA PHE A 776 -17.99 4.71 2.99
C PHE A 776 -18.60 3.39 3.49
N ILE A 777 -18.78 3.24 4.81
CA ILE A 777 -19.36 2.02 5.38
C ILE A 777 -20.82 1.84 4.97
N ALA A 778 -21.59 2.93 4.78
CA ALA A 778 -22.95 2.85 4.27
C ALA A 778 -23.00 2.29 2.83
N GLY A 779 -21.95 2.52 2.02
CA GLY A 779 -21.81 1.92 0.68
C GLY A 779 -21.23 0.50 0.67
N LEU A 780 -20.66 0.00 1.78
CA LEU A 780 -20.07 -1.34 1.83
C LEU A 780 -21.13 -2.44 1.83
N GLY A 781 -22.24 -2.24 2.55
CA GLY A 781 -23.31 -3.22 2.66
C GLY A 781 -24.52 -2.67 3.39
N GLU A 782 -25.55 -3.50 3.50
CA GLU A 782 -26.80 -3.18 4.17
C GLU A 782 -26.65 -3.33 5.69
N ARG A 783 -27.35 -2.48 6.45
CA ARG A 783 -27.36 -2.55 7.90
C ARG A 783 -28.35 -3.60 8.38
N VAL A 784 -27.86 -4.63 9.06
CA VAL A 784 -28.66 -5.78 9.53
C VAL A 784 -28.70 -5.80 11.06
N PRO A 785 -29.89 -5.99 11.69
CA PRO A 785 -30.00 -6.14 13.14
C PRO A 785 -29.39 -7.47 13.61
N LEU A 786 -28.71 -7.47 14.75
CA LEU A 786 -28.11 -8.67 15.34
C LEU A 786 -29.08 -9.42 16.25
N GLN A 787 -29.87 -8.69 17.05
CA GLN A 787 -30.80 -9.30 18.00
C GLN A 787 -31.81 -10.21 17.28
N ASN A 788 -31.95 -11.43 17.79
CA ASN A 788 -32.87 -12.45 17.25
C ASN A 788 -32.60 -12.82 15.78
N ASN A 789 -31.44 -12.47 15.24
CA ASN A 789 -31.07 -12.85 13.90
C ASN A 789 -30.64 -14.31 13.86
N ARG A 790 -31.28 -15.08 12.98
CA ARG A 790 -31.07 -16.53 12.85
C ARG A 790 -30.09 -16.88 11.74
N ASN A 791 -29.66 -15.90 10.95
CA ASN A 791 -28.66 -16.10 9.91
C ASN A 791 -27.27 -16.22 10.53
N ASN A 792 -26.33 -16.77 9.77
CA ASN A 792 -24.93 -16.82 10.18
C ASN A 792 -24.34 -15.40 10.21
N MET A 793 -24.15 -14.85 11.41
CA MET A 793 -23.57 -13.53 11.65
C MET A 793 -22.08 -13.56 11.97
N ALA A 794 -21.36 -14.54 11.43
CA ALA A 794 -19.89 -14.65 11.49
C ALA A 794 -19.29 -14.64 12.91
N GLY A 795 -20.06 -15.02 13.92
CA GLY A 795 -19.62 -15.08 15.33
C GLY A 795 -20.08 -13.91 16.19
N LEU A 796 -20.78 -12.92 15.63
CA LEU A 796 -21.40 -11.82 16.40
C LEU A 796 -22.55 -12.33 17.28
N ASP A 797 -22.65 -11.77 18.49
CA ASP A 797 -23.74 -12.06 19.42
C ASP A 797 -25.11 -11.66 18.87
N THR A 798 -25.99 -12.64 18.68
CA THR A 798 -27.39 -12.46 18.27
C THR A 798 -28.38 -12.60 19.43
N SER A 799 -27.89 -12.80 20.65
CA SER A 799 -28.72 -12.92 21.85
C SER A 799 -29.29 -11.56 22.30
N GLU A 800 -30.20 -11.60 23.28
CA GLU A 800 -30.71 -10.39 23.94
C GLU A 800 -29.62 -9.58 24.65
N GLY A 801 -28.44 -10.18 24.92
CA GLY A 801 -27.31 -9.51 25.54
C GLY A 801 -26.72 -8.38 24.71
N MET A 802 -26.90 -8.40 23.38
CA MET A 802 -26.40 -7.39 22.42
C MET A 802 -24.94 -6.99 22.64
N PHE A 803 -24.12 -7.93 23.08
CA PHE A 803 -22.81 -7.58 23.58
C PHE A 803 -21.84 -7.15 22.45
N ASP A 804 -22.13 -7.52 21.20
CA ASP A 804 -21.40 -7.08 20.00
C ASP A 804 -22.09 -5.91 19.27
N GLY A 805 -23.14 -5.33 19.88
CA GLY A 805 -23.88 -4.20 19.35
C GLY A 805 -25.28 -4.57 18.85
N ARG A 806 -26.02 -3.56 18.38
CA ARG A 806 -27.42 -3.73 17.94
C ARG A 806 -27.54 -4.23 16.49
N SER A 807 -26.54 -3.94 15.67
CA SER A 807 -26.57 -4.14 14.22
C SER A 807 -25.15 -4.20 13.68
N THR A 808 -24.96 -4.83 12.54
CA THR A 808 -23.73 -4.76 11.76
C THR A 808 -24.03 -4.45 10.29
N LEU A 809 -23.01 -4.50 9.42
CA LEU A 809 -23.15 -4.44 7.97
C LEU A 809 -22.99 -5.82 7.35
N CYS A 810 -23.77 -6.07 6.30
CA CYS A 810 -23.74 -7.30 5.52
C CYS A 810 -23.93 -6.97 4.04
N HIS A 811 -23.13 -7.58 3.17
CA HIS A 811 -23.40 -7.60 1.75
C HIS A 811 -23.65 -9.03 1.31
N SER A 812 -24.81 -9.29 0.72
CA SER A 812 -25.16 -10.60 0.19
C SER A 812 -25.36 -10.50 -1.31
N ASP A 813 -24.73 -11.42 -2.04
CA ASP A 813 -25.14 -11.74 -3.39
C ASP A 813 -25.85 -13.11 -3.39
N THR A 814 -26.12 -13.62 -4.58
CA THR A 814 -26.88 -14.84 -4.80
C THR A 814 -26.23 -16.11 -4.21
N ILE A 815 -24.91 -16.12 -4.06
CA ILE A 815 -24.14 -17.32 -3.66
C ILE A 815 -23.15 -17.08 -2.52
N THR A 816 -22.87 -15.82 -2.19
CA THR A 816 -21.95 -15.41 -1.15
C THR A 816 -22.58 -14.35 -0.24
N THR A 817 -22.13 -14.34 1.00
CA THR A 817 -22.50 -13.34 1.99
C THR A 817 -21.26 -12.88 2.72
N LEU A 818 -20.92 -11.59 2.62
CA LEU A 818 -19.84 -10.96 3.34
C LEU A 818 -20.40 -10.18 4.55
N ASN A 819 -20.12 -10.70 5.74
CA ASN A 819 -20.46 -10.05 7.01
C ASN A 819 -19.30 -9.19 7.48
N TYR A 820 -19.58 -7.99 7.99
CA TYR A 820 -18.53 -7.10 8.48
C TYR A 820 -18.46 -7.09 10.01
N HIS A 821 -17.24 -7.09 10.56
CA HIS A 821 -16.97 -6.83 11.97
C HIS A 821 -16.59 -5.36 12.14
N VAL A 822 -17.59 -4.48 12.24
CA VAL A 822 -17.40 -3.03 12.29
C VAL A 822 -17.11 -2.58 13.71
N THR A 823 -15.84 -2.31 14.02
CA THR A 823 -15.38 -1.96 15.38
C THR A 823 -16.10 -0.76 16.00
N THR A 824 -16.50 0.23 15.19
CA THR A 824 -17.23 1.43 15.65
C THR A 824 -18.71 1.15 15.95
N MET A 825 -19.28 0.06 15.43
CA MET A 825 -20.66 -0.36 15.72
C MET A 825 -20.74 -1.30 16.95
N MET A 826 -19.60 -1.85 17.39
CA MET A 826 -19.48 -2.64 18.61
C MET A 826 -19.34 -1.73 19.84
N PRO A 827 -19.97 -2.07 20.98
CA PRO A 827 -19.91 -1.27 22.19
C PRO A 827 -18.49 -1.22 22.77
N THR A 828 -18.11 -0.08 23.34
CA THR A 828 -16.86 0.09 24.10
C THR A 828 -17.19 0.27 25.57
N ASN A 829 -16.64 -0.56 26.45
CA ASN A 829 -16.72 -0.36 27.90
C ASN A 829 -15.30 -0.33 28.48
N ARG A 830 -14.79 0.89 28.74
CA ARG A 830 -13.41 1.09 29.23
C ARG A 830 -13.20 0.62 30.68
N GLU A 831 -14.27 0.47 31.46
CA GLU A 831 -14.17 0.02 32.85
C GLU A 831 -14.03 -1.50 32.94
N MET A 832 -14.81 -2.23 32.14
CA MET A 832 -14.83 -3.70 32.16
C MET A 832 -13.88 -4.35 31.14
N ASP A 833 -13.64 -3.68 30.01
CA ASP A 833 -12.80 -4.18 28.90
C ASP A 833 -11.89 -3.05 28.38
N PRO A 834 -10.92 -2.57 29.19
CA PRO A 834 -10.05 -1.45 28.81
C PRO A 834 -9.21 -1.73 27.55
N GLN A 835 -8.92 -3.00 27.26
CA GLN A 835 -8.16 -3.43 26.09
C GLN A 835 -9.04 -3.73 24.86
N CYS A 836 -10.37 -3.55 24.97
CA CYS A 836 -11.32 -3.88 23.91
C CYS A 836 -11.14 -5.32 23.38
N THR A 837 -10.83 -6.26 24.28
CA THR A 837 -10.57 -7.67 23.98
C THR A 837 -11.70 -8.31 23.20
N ARG A 838 -12.95 -7.90 23.44
CA ARG A 838 -14.10 -8.41 22.70
C ARG A 838 -14.05 -8.03 21.23
N LYS A 839 -13.79 -6.75 20.93
CA LYS A 839 -13.63 -6.28 19.54
C LYS A 839 -12.43 -6.97 18.88
N LYS A 840 -11.31 -7.06 19.60
CA LYS A 840 -10.10 -7.74 19.16
C LYS A 840 -10.34 -9.22 18.85
N SER A 841 -11.20 -9.90 19.60
CA SER A 841 -11.53 -11.31 19.38
C SER A 841 -12.25 -11.57 18.03
N HIS A 842 -12.94 -10.56 17.49
CA HIS A 842 -13.55 -10.65 16.17
C HIS A 842 -12.53 -10.30 15.08
N ILE A 843 -12.07 -9.06 15.04
CA ILE A 843 -11.17 -8.55 13.98
C ILE A 843 -9.80 -9.26 13.97
N GLY A 844 -9.33 -9.72 15.13
CA GLY A 844 -8.11 -10.51 15.25
C GLY A 844 -8.25 -11.93 14.71
N ASN A 845 -9.47 -12.46 14.55
CA ASN A 845 -9.74 -13.77 13.95
C ASN A 845 -10.24 -13.68 12.50
N ASP A 846 -10.27 -12.48 11.91
CA ASP A 846 -10.59 -12.27 10.50
C ASP A 846 -9.34 -12.37 9.64
N TYR A 847 -9.45 -12.94 8.45
CA TYR A 847 -8.31 -13.01 7.54
C TYR A 847 -8.02 -11.65 6.90
N VAL A 848 -9.09 -10.96 6.50
CA VAL A 848 -9.05 -9.65 5.87
C VAL A 848 -9.64 -8.58 6.77
N ASN A 849 -8.96 -7.43 6.88
CA ASN A 849 -9.43 -6.26 7.60
C ASN A 849 -9.33 -5.00 6.72
N ILE A 850 -10.41 -4.23 6.66
CA ILE A 850 -10.46 -2.93 6.00
C ILE A 850 -10.10 -1.85 7.03
N ILE A 851 -9.04 -1.09 6.76
CA ILE A 851 -8.57 0.00 7.61
C ILE A 851 -8.95 1.32 6.97
N PHE A 852 -9.80 2.11 7.62
CA PHE A 852 -10.01 3.51 7.25
C PHE A 852 -9.09 4.39 8.10
N ASN A 853 -8.00 4.86 7.49
CA ASN A 853 -6.92 5.53 8.18
C ASN A 853 -6.98 7.06 8.00
N ASN A 854 -7.47 7.74 9.04
CA ASN A 854 -7.46 9.20 9.18
C ASN A 854 -6.37 9.70 10.13
N SER A 855 -5.38 8.87 10.48
CA SER A 855 -4.31 9.27 11.42
C SER A 855 -3.40 10.36 10.87
N GLY A 856 -3.26 10.45 9.55
CA GLY A 856 -2.25 11.28 8.87
C GLY A 856 -0.85 10.64 8.82
N LEU A 857 -0.72 9.38 9.25
CA LEU A 857 0.51 8.59 9.27
C LEU A 857 0.36 7.32 8.41
N GLU A 858 1.49 6.75 8.00
CA GLU A 858 1.50 5.43 7.36
C GLU A 858 1.06 4.34 8.37
N PHE A 859 0.23 3.41 7.91
CA PHE A 859 -0.26 2.32 8.74
C PHE A 859 0.79 1.20 8.81
N ASP A 860 1.17 0.81 10.02
CA ASP A 860 2.04 -0.35 10.26
C ASP A 860 1.21 -1.64 10.30
N PHE A 861 1.62 -2.65 9.51
CA PHE A 861 0.99 -3.97 9.49
C PHE A 861 0.94 -4.61 10.88
N ASN A 862 1.92 -4.34 11.74
CA ASN A 862 2.01 -4.91 13.09
C ASN A 862 1.16 -4.18 14.14
N THR A 863 0.40 -3.14 13.76
CA THR A 863 -0.47 -2.38 14.67
C THR A 863 -1.48 -3.29 15.38
N PHE A 864 -1.99 -4.31 14.69
CA PHE A 864 -2.89 -5.33 15.25
C PHE A 864 -2.24 -6.71 15.16
N PRO A 865 -1.47 -7.13 16.19
CA PRO A 865 -0.85 -8.45 16.18
C PRO A 865 -1.91 -9.56 16.12
N SER A 866 -1.80 -10.44 15.13
CA SER A 866 -2.61 -11.65 15.00
C SER A 866 -1.96 -12.67 14.07
N GLN A 867 -2.15 -13.95 14.35
CA GLN A 867 -1.77 -15.05 13.46
C GLN A 867 -2.75 -15.25 12.29
N PHE A 868 -3.94 -14.63 12.34
CA PHE A 868 -4.98 -14.80 11.33
C PHE A 868 -5.05 -13.62 10.35
N ASN A 869 -4.64 -12.42 10.75
CA ASN A 869 -4.69 -11.26 9.85
C ASN A 869 -3.64 -11.42 8.74
N TYR A 870 -4.11 -11.80 7.54
CA TYR A 870 -3.27 -11.99 6.35
C TYR A 870 -3.21 -10.72 5.50
N VAL A 871 -4.33 -9.99 5.42
CA VAL A 871 -4.49 -8.87 4.48
C VAL A 871 -5.14 -7.67 5.17
N TYR A 872 -4.56 -6.49 5.00
CA TYR A 872 -5.17 -5.20 5.32
C TYR A 872 -5.45 -4.41 4.05
N ILE A 873 -6.70 -3.97 3.87
CA ILE A 873 -7.08 -3.03 2.80
C ILE A 873 -7.13 -1.64 3.43
N VAL A 874 -6.07 -0.85 3.20
CA VAL A 874 -5.91 0.47 3.81
C VAL A 874 -6.48 1.54 2.88
N VAL A 875 -7.46 2.28 3.39
CA VAL A 875 -8.13 3.40 2.75
C VAL A 875 -7.72 4.67 3.47
N VAL A 876 -7.21 5.66 2.74
CA VAL A 876 -6.76 6.96 3.27
C VAL A 876 -7.42 8.05 2.42
N PRO A 877 -8.04 9.09 3.00
CA PRO A 877 -8.43 10.27 2.21
C PRO A 877 -7.23 10.83 1.45
N GLU A 878 -7.40 11.15 0.16
CA GLU A 878 -6.28 11.57 -0.70
C GLU A 878 -5.56 12.80 -0.14
N ALA A 879 -6.33 13.79 0.29
CA ALA A 879 -5.85 15.00 0.92
C ALA A 879 -6.11 14.94 2.43
N ARG A 880 -5.09 15.33 3.20
CA ARG A 880 -5.16 15.37 4.67
C ARG A 880 -6.32 16.25 5.11
N GLN A 881 -7.16 15.73 6.00
CA GLN A 881 -8.24 16.46 6.63
C GLN A 881 -7.96 16.61 8.12
N THR A 882 -8.24 17.79 8.67
CA THR A 882 -8.33 17.99 10.12
C THR A 882 -9.71 17.62 10.63
N PHE A 883 -9.80 17.24 11.89
CA PHE A 883 -11.08 16.92 12.54
C PHE A 883 -12.19 17.98 12.36
N ILE A 884 -11.83 19.27 12.34
CA ILE A 884 -12.78 20.38 12.17
C ILE A 884 -13.33 20.40 10.74
N GLN A 885 -12.46 20.26 9.73
CA GLN A 885 -12.82 20.31 8.31
C GLN A 885 -13.76 19.17 7.93
N THR A 886 -13.51 17.97 8.44
CA THR A 886 -14.36 16.81 8.14
C THR A 886 -15.81 17.04 8.62
N ARG A 887 -16.01 17.75 9.74
CA ARG A 887 -17.36 18.05 10.26
C ARG A 887 -18.09 19.16 9.52
N THR A 888 -17.39 20.19 9.03
CA THR A 888 -18.03 21.31 8.32
C THR A 888 -18.57 20.92 6.94
N ARG A 889 -17.99 19.90 6.29
CA ARG A 889 -18.49 19.35 5.00
C ARG A 889 -19.81 18.56 5.12
N SER A 890 -20.22 18.16 6.32
CA SER A 890 -21.30 17.20 6.57
C SER A 890 -22.73 17.64 6.19
N HIS A 891 -22.95 18.85 5.67
CA HIS A 891 -24.30 19.39 5.42
C HIS A 891 -24.93 19.02 4.07
N ASN A 892 -24.14 18.48 3.13
CA ASN A 892 -24.62 17.91 1.86
C ASN A 892 -24.00 16.50 1.73
N THR A 893 -24.64 15.52 1.09
CA THR A 893 -24.02 14.19 0.88
C THR A 893 -23.26 14.09 -0.45
N GLY A 894 -23.53 14.99 -1.40
CA GLY A 894 -22.91 14.95 -2.74
C GLY A 894 -21.40 15.15 -2.76
N TRP A 895 -20.81 15.82 -1.76
CA TRP A 895 -19.35 16.06 -1.74
C TRP A 895 -18.52 14.77 -1.61
N TYR A 896 -19.11 13.68 -1.09
CA TYR A 896 -18.40 12.42 -0.92
C TYR A 896 -18.13 11.75 -2.27
N GLU A 897 -19.08 11.81 -3.20
CA GLU A 897 -18.90 11.29 -4.56
C GLU A 897 -17.78 12.05 -5.30
N ASP A 898 -17.67 13.36 -5.05
CA ASP A 898 -16.61 14.22 -5.57
C ASP A 898 -15.26 14.10 -4.82
N SER A 899 -15.21 13.29 -3.74
CA SER A 899 -14.00 13.08 -2.94
C SER A 899 -13.17 11.91 -3.45
N TRP A 900 -11.87 11.93 -3.14
CA TRP A 900 -10.90 10.94 -3.61
C TRP A 900 -10.15 10.31 -2.44
N PHE A 901 -9.83 9.03 -2.60
CA PHE A 901 -9.22 8.19 -1.57
C PHE A 901 -8.08 7.38 -2.18
N LYS A 902 -6.98 7.26 -1.43
CA LYS A 902 -5.89 6.33 -1.69
C LYS A 902 -6.27 4.97 -1.12
N VAL A 903 -6.16 3.92 -1.92
CA VAL A 903 -6.38 2.53 -1.50
C VAL A 903 -5.11 1.73 -1.73
N ARG A 904 -4.66 1.00 -0.71
CA ARG A 904 -3.50 0.10 -0.77
C ARG A 904 -3.78 -1.17 0.01
N VAL A 905 -3.46 -2.31 -0.58
CA VAL A 905 -3.52 -3.62 0.06
C VAL A 905 -2.14 -3.95 0.63
N LEU A 906 -2.10 -4.29 1.91
CA LEU A 906 -0.90 -4.76 2.60
C LEU A 906 -1.10 -6.22 2.95
N THR A 907 -0.16 -7.08 2.55
CA THR A 907 -0.18 -8.50 2.85
C THR A 907 0.87 -8.85 3.89
N ARG A 908 0.61 -9.94 4.63
CA ARG A 908 1.60 -10.53 5.53
C ARG A 908 2.83 -10.99 4.74
N HIS A 909 4.01 -10.98 5.35
CA HIS A 909 5.28 -11.28 4.69
C HIS A 909 5.36 -12.66 3.99
N ASP A 910 4.62 -13.65 4.48
CA ASP A 910 4.53 -15.00 3.93
C ASP A 910 3.40 -15.16 2.90
N PHE A 911 2.58 -14.12 2.70
CA PHE A 911 1.43 -14.10 1.81
C PHE A 911 1.74 -13.27 0.56
N PRO A 912 1.52 -13.80 -0.66
CA PRO A 912 1.93 -13.13 -1.88
C PRO A 912 1.05 -11.92 -2.16
N ASP A 913 1.67 -10.90 -2.72
CA ASP A 913 0.99 -9.67 -3.10
C ASP A 913 0.31 -9.86 -4.46
N ILE A 914 -1.01 -10.07 -4.44
CA ILE A 914 -1.78 -10.56 -5.60
C ILE A 914 -2.99 -9.67 -5.92
N SER A 915 -3.02 -8.45 -5.41
CA SER A 915 -4.18 -7.54 -5.55
C SER A 915 -3.99 -6.49 -6.63
N SER A 916 -5.08 -6.06 -7.25
CA SER A 916 -5.12 -4.87 -8.11
C SER A 916 -4.72 -3.57 -7.40
N ALA A 917 -4.81 -3.52 -6.07
CA ALA A 917 -4.36 -2.40 -5.22
C ALA A 917 -3.14 -2.76 -4.36
N ALA A 918 -2.28 -3.69 -4.81
CA ALA A 918 -0.95 -3.93 -4.23
C ALA A 918 -0.13 -2.62 -4.11
N GLU A 919 -0.20 -1.83 -5.19
CA GLU A 919 0.26 -0.45 -5.20
C GLU A 919 -0.85 0.51 -4.81
N THR A 920 -0.47 1.69 -4.32
CA THR A 920 -1.43 2.74 -3.98
C THR A 920 -2.15 3.20 -5.25
N VAL A 921 -3.47 3.04 -5.26
CA VAL A 921 -4.37 3.54 -6.31
C VAL A 921 -5.26 4.65 -5.78
N VAL A 922 -5.72 5.53 -6.67
CA VAL A 922 -6.62 6.64 -6.31
C VAL A 922 -8.01 6.32 -6.84
N VAL A 923 -9.01 6.33 -5.95
CA VAL A 923 -10.38 5.91 -6.21
C VAL A 923 -11.35 6.99 -5.73
N SER A 924 -12.39 7.25 -6.51
CA SER A 924 -13.46 8.19 -6.17
C SER A 924 -14.34 7.64 -5.05
N GLY A 925 -14.96 8.53 -4.26
CA GLY A 925 -15.88 8.12 -3.20
C GLY A 925 -17.08 7.33 -3.75
N ALA A 926 -17.52 7.65 -4.97
CA ALA A 926 -18.59 6.93 -5.67
C ALA A 926 -18.25 5.44 -5.93
N ALA A 927 -17.00 5.16 -6.33
CA ALA A 927 -16.55 3.79 -6.61
C ALA A 927 -15.96 3.06 -5.39
N LEU A 928 -15.53 3.80 -4.36
CA LEU A 928 -14.69 3.31 -3.26
C LEU A 928 -15.26 2.06 -2.59
N SER A 929 -16.51 2.09 -2.14
CA SER A 929 -17.10 0.98 -1.38
C SER A 929 -17.23 -0.29 -2.22
N SER A 930 -17.62 -0.15 -3.49
CA SER A 930 -17.73 -1.28 -4.42
C SER A 930 -16.37 -1.87 -4.78
N TYR A 931 -15.35 -1.02 -4.97
CA TYR A 931 -13.99 -1.46 -5.24
C TYR A 931 -13.38 -2.19 -4.04
N VAL A 932 -13.44 -1.59 -2.84
CA VAL A 932 -12.91 -2.19 -1.60
C VAL A 932 -13.64 -3.49 -1.24
N ARG A 933 -14.95 -3.57 -1.47
CA ARG A 933 -15.72 -4.80 -1.27
C ARG A 933 -15.23 -5.93 -2.19
N ASN A 934 -14.97 -5.64 -3.47
CA ASN A 934 -14.42 -6.65 -4.39
C ASN A 934 -13.02 -7.11 -3.95
N LEU A 935 -12.15 -6.18 -3.54
CA LEU A 935 -10.85 -6.51 -2.98
C LEU A 935 -10.97 -7.44 -1.76
N ALA A 936 -11.89 -7.14 -0.85
CA ALA A 936 -12.12 -7.94 0.35
C ALA A 936 -12.62 -9.36 0.03
N LEU A 937 -13.57 -9.50 -0.89
CA LEU A 937 -14.09 -10.80 -1.32
C LEU A 937 -13.00 -11.68 -1.94
N ASN A 938 -12.21 -11.12 -2.86
CA ASN A 938 -11.14 -11.88 -3.51
C ASN A 938 -10.03 -12.26 -2.53
N ALA A 939 -9.67 -11.35 -1.61
CA ALA A 939 -8.69 -11.62 -0.57
C ALA A 939 -9.18 -12.71 0.42
N GLU A 940 -10.44 -12.68 0.84
CA GLU A 940 -11.03 -13.71 1.73
C GLU A 940 -11.01 -15.09 1.08
N GLU A 941 -11.40 -15.18 -0.20
CA GLU A 941 -11.33 -16.44 -0.96
C GLU A 941 -9.90 -16.99 -0.99
N PHE A 942 -8.92 -16.11 -1.24
CA PHE A 942 -7.53 -16.54 -1.27
C PHE A 942 -7.01 -16.96 0.11
N CYS A 943 -7.35 -16.21 1.15
CA CYS A 943 -6.96 -16.53 2.52
C CYS A 943 -7.55 -17.86 2.97
N ARG A 944 -8.79 -18.20 2.56
CA ARG A 944 -9.42 -19.49 2.85
C ARG A 944 -8.67 -20.65 2.22
N VAL A 945 -8.17 -20.49 0.99
CA VAL A 945 -7.32 -21.51 0.33
C VAL A 945 -5.92 -21.54 0.97
N TRP A 946 -5.35 -20.39 1.31
CA TRP A 946 -4.01 -20.26 1.89
C TRP A 946 -3.91 -20.83 3.31
N GLY A 947 -4.86 -20.51 4.19
CA GLY A 947 -4.86 -20.92 5.60
C GLY A 947 -4.99 -22.43 5.82
N ASN A 948 -5.47 -23.17 4.82
CA ASN A 948 -5.69 -24.62 4.91
C ASN A 948 -4.54 -25.46 4.31
N ARG A 949 -3.42 -24.83 3.96
CA ARG A 949 -2.22 -25.53 3.47
C ARG A 949 -1.76 -26.58 4.46
N GLY A 950 -1.65 -27.83 4.00
CA GLY A 950 -1.20 -28.98 4.80
C GLY A 950 -2.30 -29.75 5.55
N MET A 951 -3.52 -29.22 5.66
CA MET A 951 -4.67 -29.91 6.30
C MET A 951 -5.59 -30.63 5.29
N GLY A 952 -5.28 -30.55 3.99
CA GLY A 952 -6.11 -31.05 2.88
C GLY A 952 -6.92 -29.94 2.20
N GLU A 953 -7.49 -30.22 1.03
CA GLU A 953 -8.41 -29.28 0.37
C GLU A 953 -9.67 -29.12 1.23
N LEU A 954 -9.93 -27.92 1.74
CA LEU A 954 -11.21 -27.64 2.39
C LEU A 954 -12.30 -27.64 1.29
N PRO A 955 -13.30 -28.54 1.34
CA PRO A 955 -14.35 -28.56 0.34
C PRO A 955 -15.18 -27.27 0.42
N SER A 956 -15.52 -26.69 -0.72
CA SER A 956 -16.55 -25.63 -0.81
C SER A 956 -17.85 -26.07 -0.13
N THR A 957 -18.71 -25.13 0.26
CA THR A 957 -19.98 -25.48 0.93
C THR A 957 -20.82 -26.44 0.08
N TRP A 958 -20.87 -26.21 -1.24
CA TRP A 958 -21.57 -27.09 -2.18
C TRP A 958 -20.93 -28.47 -2.29
N ARG A 959 -19.59 -28.57 -2.29
CA ARG A 959 -18.89 -29.87 -2.26
C ARG A 959 -19.17 -30.63 -0.99
N SER A 960 -19.16 -29.93 0.15
CA SER A 960 -19.50 -30.51 1.45
C SER A 960 -20.91 -31.11 1.42
N ARG A 961 -21.89 -30.38 0.86
CA ARG A 961 -23.27 -30.89 0.68
C ARG A 961 -23.31 -32.11 -0.25
N LEU A 962 -22.65 -32.06 -1.41
CA LEU A 962 -22.61 -33.20 -2.34
C LEU A 962 -22.00 -34.46 -1.68
N GLN A 963 -20.90 -34.30 -0.95
CA GLN A 963 -20.26 -35.39 -0.22
C GLN A 963 -21.20 -35.97 0.84
N GLN A 964 -21.94 -35.15 1.58
CA GLN A 964 -22.93 -35.64 2.54
C GLN A 964 -24.07 -36.43 1.87
N ILE A 965 -24.54 -36.01 0.68
CA ILE A 965 -25.55 -36.77 -0.09
C ILE A 965 -25.00 -38.16 -0.45
N ARG A 966 -23.78 -38.22 -1.00
CA ARG A 966 -23.11 -39.48 -1.37
C ARG A 966 -22.87 -40.38 -0.17
N MET A 967 -22.38 -39.83 0.95
CA MET A 967 -22.19 -40.57 2.20
C MET A 967 -23.50 -41.14 2.75
N LEU A 968 -24.58 -40.35 2.71
CA LEU A 968 -25.91 -40.80 3.13
C LEU A 968 -26.42 -41.95 2.25
N ARG A 969 -26.19 -41.85 0.93
CA ARG A 969 -26.52 -42.92 0.00
C ARG A 969 -25.75 -44.20 0.31
N GLU A 970 -24.42 -44.13 0.30
CA GLU A 970 -23.51 -45.27 0.50
C GLU A 970 -23.81 -46.03 1.79
N ARG A 971 -24.11 -45.32 2.87
CA ARG A 971 -24.42 -45.92 4.17
C ARG A 971 -25.72 -46.72 4.18
N ASN A 972 -26.63 -46.44 3.25
CA ASN A 972 -27.97 -47.06 3.17
C ASN A 972 -28.14 -47.94 1.92
N VAL A 973 -27.12 -48.09 1.08
CA VAL A 973 -27.15 -49.08 0.00
C VAL A 973 -27.27 -50.48 0.63
N PRO A 974 -28.25 -51.30 0.21
CA PRO A 974 -28.37 -52.67 0.70
C PRO A 974 -27.07 -53.41 0.35
N LYS A 975 -26.34 -53.88 1.37
CA LYS A 975 -25.16 -54.72 1.15
C LYS A 975 -25.62 -55.96 0.39
N LYS A 976 -25.12 -56.15 -0.84
CA LYS A 976 -25.25 -57.44 -1.51
C LYS A 976 -24.63 -58.47 -0.57
N GLU A 977 -25.44 -59.39 -0.05
CA GLU A 977 -24.92 -60.57 0.61
C GLU A 977 -23.95 -61.23 -0.38
N GLU A 978 -22.65 -61.19 -0.07
CA GLU A 978 -21.68 -62.04 -0.73
C GLU A 978 -22.16 -63.47 -0.51
N LYS A 979 -22.73 -64.08 -1.55
CA LYS A 979 -22.96 -65.52 -1.59
C LYS A 979 -21.58 -66.18 -1.49
N THR A 980 -21.22 -66.59 -0.29
CA THR A 980 -20.15 -67.56 -0.01
C THR A 980 -20.38 -68.87 -0.73
#